data_AF-A0A963Z3K5-F1
#
_entry.id   AF-A0A963Z3K5-F1
#
_cell.length_a   1.000
_cell.length_b   1.000
_cell.length_c   1.000
_cell.angle_alpha   90.00
_cell.angle_beta   90.00
_cell.angle_gamma   90.00
#
_symmetry.space_group_name_H-M   'P 1'
#
loop_
_entity.id
_entity.type
_entity.pdbx_description
1 polymer ?
#
loop_
_entity_poly.entity_id
_entity_poly.type
_entity_poly.pdbx_seq_one_letter_code
_entity_poly.pdbx_strand_id
1 'polypeptide(L)'
;MEPVLRVLMAGPGVTLQDSGRQGYLRFGVTPAGPMDPLAFATANRALGNAPDTTAIEVGLGGLEFTVETAAATVAIAGGDFAITLDGRRVPSAVLLRLEVGSTVKITAGPAGAWCYVAIAGRLLVSPMLGSTATHTRSGFGGLDGKALATGDRLGIAEPRMPEAASGILEAPWLDRPSAVIRVVLGPQDDYFAPDQVSAFLAGPWTVSTKGDRMAYFLEGPKLRHEEGFNIVSDGVAMGAIQVPGEGQPIVLMADRQPTGGYPKIATVIGADLGRLAQARAGDTIRFEAVTVETAVAVRRADMERLDAGIACTPLRRTDFSSAFLLGLNLADGVVGKTALASDDRHALGRLTAHERLDVLFDDATFDLLPGMVPSALILAAGRADGRRVYAASRDITVRGGALTAGDMRDLAAFVERATAEHAPIVLLCDGAALATEENAETVAAMVALQSAFGQAGVPRIAVALGACIGPDALLAALADFMIIVTGQGFMASGGPALVQTVTNEILTGPEIGGAAIHAAAASLVDAVPHDIAALARVRELLDVMPDGGAVVPDGKARAAPSLDRLVPHGPTEVYDVREILFAIADEGAFVEIAAEGTAHVVIGFMRLGGSSVGVLANQPSVLGGVLDAAALAKATRFVERCAALSIPLLTVVDCPGLLPGLAQEKAGLLHHAAALSRVLARFPQPRLTLITRNMTGQVAGLMGIGQGKIYRWPSAVPDIGETIIPHETRRWILAGFA
;
A
#
# COMPACT_ATOMS: atom_id res chain seq x y z
N MET A 1 7.62 25.85 -19.49
CA MET A 1 6.22 26.07 -19.06
C MET A 1 6.20 26.08 -17.55
N GLU A 2 5.37 26.91 -16.93
CA GLU A 2 5.20 26.88 -15.47
C GLU A 2 4.48 25.58 -15.06
N PRO A 3 4.94 24.88 -14.01
CA PRO A 3 4.26 23.69 -13.49
C PRO A 3 2.86 24.02 -12.98
N VAL A 4 1.93 23.09 -13.19
CA VAL A 4 0.55 23.17 -12.70
C VAL A 4 0.23 21.89 -11.95
N LEU A 5 -0.20 22.03 -10.69
CA LEU A 5 -0.79 20.94 -9.92
C LEU A 5 -2.28 20.92 -10.18
N ARG A 6 -2.80 19.77 -10.63
CA ARG A 6 -4.24 19.55 -10.75
C ARG A 6 -4.73 18.64 -9.63
N VAL A 7 -5.75 19.10 -8.92
CA VAL A 7 -6.43 18.31 -7.88
C VAL A 7 -7.29 17.25 -8.55
N LEU A 8 -7.00 15.97 -8.25
CA LEU A 8 -7.78 14.82 -8.69
C LEU A 8 -8.89 14.51 -7.67
N MET A 9 -8.58 14.62 -6.38
CA MET A 9 -9.52 14.46 -5.28
C MET A 9 -9.11 15.37 -4.13
N ALA A 10 -10.05 16.06 -3.49
CA ALA A 10 -9.81 16.80 -2.26
C ALA A 10 -10.87 16.45 -1.22
N GLY A 11 -10.42 16.01 -0.05
CA GLY A 11 -11.29 15.80 1.09
C GLY A 11 -11.85 17.12 1.65
N PRO A 12 -12.87 17.06 2.52
CA PRO A 12 -13.41 18.25 3.16
C PRO A 12 -12.33 19.05 3.91
N GLY A 13 -12.30 20.36 3.70
CA GLY A 13 -11.43 21.27 4.45
C GLY A 13 -9.97 21.34 3.97
N VAL A 14 -9.63 20.77 2.82
CA VAL A 14 -8.32 21.02 2.18
C VAL A 14 -8.25 22.48 1.73
N THR A 15 -7.26 23.22 2.21
CA THR A 15 -7.18 24.68 2.01
C THR A 15 -5.76 25.14 1.70
N LEU A 16 -5.62 26.39 1.25
CA LEU A 16 -4.32 27.03 1.08
C LEU A 16 -4.02 27.85 2.32
N GLN A 17 -2.85 27.69 2.94
CA GLN A 17 -2.49 28.40 4.15
C GLN A 17 -1.11 29.05 4.01
N ASP A 18 -1.01 30.30 4.47
CA ASP A 18 0.25 30.99 4.78
C ASP A 18 0.28 31.33 6.28
N SER A 19 1.12 32.27 6.74
CA SER A 19 1.14 32.70 8.15
C SER A 19 -0.11 33.44 8.65
N GLY A 20 -1.10 33.65 7.78
CA GLY A 20 -2.37 34.30 8.10
C GLY A 20 -2.33 35.83 8.05
N ARG A 21 -3.50 36.45 8.23
CA ARG A 21 -3.74 37.91 8.14
C ARG A 21 -3.34 38.64 9.43
N GLN A 22 -2.04 38.73 9.68
CA GLN A 22 -1.51 39.38 10.88
C GLN A 22 -1.95 40.86 10.99
N GLY A 23 -2.26 41.30 12.21
CA GLY A 23 -2.65 42.69 12.50
C GLY A 23 -4.10 43.07 12.18
N TYR A 24 -4.89 42.18 11.56
CA TYR A 24 -6.30 42.42 11.25
C TYR A 24 -7.28 41.95 12.32
N LEU A 25 -6.81 41.20 13.33
CA LEU A 25 -7.65 40.70 14.44
C LEU A 25 -8.35 41.83 15.18
N ARG A 26 -7.67 42.97 15.38
CA ARG A 26 -8.21 44.20 15.99
C ARG A 26 -9.38 44.82 15.22
N PHE A 27 -9.58 44.44 13.96
CA PHE A 27 -10.69 44.89 13.11
C PHE A 27 -11.79 43.84 12.95
N GLY A 28 -11.75 42.76 13.75
CA GLY A 28 -12.75 41.71 13.70
C GLY A 28 -12.51 40.66 12.61
N VAL A 29 -11.34 40.66 11.95
CA VAL A 29 -11.01 39.70 10.89
C VAL A 29 -10.10 38.62 11.45
N THR A 30 -10.52 37.36 11.34
CA THR A 30 -9.70 36.22 11.82
C THR A 30 -8.42 36.07 10.99
N PRO A 31 -7.29 35.64 11.59
CA PRO A 31 -6.03 35.52 10.86
C PRO A 31 -6.04 34.33 9.89
N ALA A 32 -6.76 33.26 10.20
CA ALA A 32 -6.57 31.93 9.60
C ALA A 32 -5.10 31.46 9.72
N GLY A 33 -4.61 30.68 8.78
CA GLY A 33 -3.27 30.10 8.79
C GLY A 33 -3.26 28.61 9.17
N PRO A 34 -2.07 28.00 9.32
CA PRO A 34 -1.93 26.58 9.56
C PRO A 34 -2.41 26.18 10.96
N MET A 35 -3.12 25.05 11.04
CA MET A 35 -3.47 24.39 12.31
C MET A 35 -2.23 23.96 13.10
N ASP A 36 -1.21 23.46 12.42
CA ASP A 36 0.09 23.11 12.96
C ASP A 36 1.19 23.97 12.30
N PRO A 37 1.54 25.13 12.91
CA PRO A 37 2.54 26.03 12.37
C PRO A 37 3.94 25.44 12.24
N LEU A 38 4.31 24.45 13.07
CA LEU A 38 5.64 23.85 13.04
C LEU A 38 5.80 22.88 11.87
N ALA A 39 4.79 22.03 11.63
CA ALA A 39 4.78 21.14 10.47
C ALA A 39 4.75 21.92 9.15
N PHE A 40 3.90 22.95 9.08
CA PHE A 40 3.83 23.87 7.95
C PHE A 40 5.18 24.54 7.65
N ALA A 41 5.83 25.11 8.68
CA ALA A 41 7.14 25.74 8.51
C ALA A 41 8.22 24.71 8.14
N THR A 42 8.14 23.48 8.66
CA THR A 42 9.06 22.38 8.33
C THR A 42 8.98 22.03 6.83
N ALA A 43 7.77 21.84 6.28
CA ALA A 43 7.59 21.55 4.86
C ALA A 43 8.16 22.66 3.96
N ASN A 44 7.91 23.92 4.31
CA ASN A 44 8.46 25.06 3.57
C ASN A 44 9.99 25.16 3.67
N ARG A 45 10.55 25.02 4.87
CA ARG A 45 12.01 25.09 5.08
C ARG A 45 12.74 23.95 4.39
N ALA A 46 12.13 22.77 4.27
CA ALA A 46 12.70 21.66 3.51
C ALA A 46 12.94 21.98 2.03
N LEU A 47 12.20 22.94 1.45
CA LEU A 47 12.38 23.40 0.07
C LEU A 47 13.19 24.70 -0.03
N GLY A 48 13.71 25.19 1.10
CA GLY A 48 14.34 26.51 1.19
C GLY A 48 13.36 27.65 0.88
N ASN A 49 12.04 27.46 1.11
CA ASN A 49 11.06 28.53 1.08
C ASN A 49 11.16 29.36 2.38
N ALA A 50 10.62 30.58 2.36
CA ALA A 50 10.33 31.29 3.60
C ALA A 50 9.30 30.47 4.41
N PRO A 51 9.40 30.43 5.75
CA PRO A 51 8.59 29.53 6.59
C PRO A 51 7.09 29.85 6.54
N ASP A 52 6.73 31.04 6.06
CA ASP A 52 5.37 31.56 5.89
C ASP A 52 4.82 31.42 4.45
N THR A 53 5.56 30.77 3.54
CA THR A 53 5.14 30.60 2.15
C THR A 53 3.89 29.73 2.04
N THR A 54 2.96 30.10 1.15
CA THR A 54 1.70 29.39 0.95
C THR A 54 1.91 27.91 0.65
N ALA A 55 1.26 27.04 1.42
CA ALA A 55 1.23 25.59 1.22
C ALA A 55 -0.21 25.07 1.23
N ILE A 56 -0.42 23.87 0.71
CA ILE A 56 -1.71 23.18 0.80
C ILE A 56 -1.78 22.50 2.17
N GLU A 57 -2.80 22.79 2.95
CA GLU A 57 -3.09 22.11 4.21
C GLU A 57 -4.13 21.01 3.98
N VAL A 58 -3.79 19.81 4.43
CA VAL A 58 -4.55 18.58 4.20
C VAL A 58 -4.97 17.99 5.54
N GLY A 59 -6.28 17.77 5.70
CA GLY A 59 -6.85 17.06 6.84
C GLY A 59 -7.08 15.57 6.55
N LEU A 60 -7.73 14.86 7.48
CA LEU A 60 -8.00 13.42 7.39
C LEU A 60 -8.79 12.97 6.15
N GLY A 61 -9.51 13.89 5.50
CA GLY A 61 -10.21 13.61 4.23
C GLY A 61 -9.28 13.36 3.04
N GLY A 62 -8.00 13.69 3.17
CA GLY A 62 -6.98 13.41 2.16
C GLY A 62 -6.95 14.38 0.98
N LEU A 63 -5.98 14.18 0.11
CA LEU A 63 -5.73 14.94 -1.11
C LEU A 63 -5.09 14.02 -2.15
N GLU A 64 -5.51 14.12 -3.40
CA GLU A 64 -4.87 13.49 -4.53
C GLU A 64 -4.65 14.54 -5.63
N PHE A 65 -3.44 14.62 -6.17
CA PHE A 65 -3.11 15.58 -7.22
C PHE A 65 -2.07 15.02 -8.19
N THR A 66 -2.04 15.60 -9.40
CA THR A 66 -1.07 15.29 -10.44
C THR A 66 -0.41 16.54 -11.00
N VAL A 67 0.73 16.38 -11.67
CA VAL A 67 1.49 17.46 -12.32
C VAL A 67 1.29 17.39 -13.84
N GLU A 68 0.77 18.44 -14.48
CA GLU A 68 0.36 18.35 -15.91
C GLU A 68 1.33 18.99 -16.92
N THR A 69 2.03 20.07 -16.58
CA THR A 69 2.69 20.95 -17.58
C THR A 69 4.22 20.89 -17.57
N ALA A 70 4.83 20.75 -16.40
CA ALA A 70 6.26 20.67 -16.20
C ALA A 70 6.54 20.05 -14.83
N ALA A 71 7.70 19.42 -14.66
CA ALA A 71 8.11 18.83 -13.39
C ALA A 71 8.00 19.83 -12.22
N ALA A 72 7.68 19.33 -11.03
CA ALA A 72 7.56 20.13 -9.81
C ALA A 72 8.25 19.41 -8.65
N THR A 73 8.71 20.15 -7.65
CA THR A 73 9.20 19.56 -6.40
C THR A 73 8.28 19.99 -5.26
N VAL A 74 7.87 19.03 -4.44
CA VAL A 74 7.02 19.26 -3.27
C VAL A 74 7.68 18.68 -2.01
N ALA A 75 7.32 19.22 -0.86
CA ALA A 75 7.68 18.67 0.44
C ALA A 75 6.41 18.48 1.25
N ILE A 76 6.28 17.31 1.89
CA ILE A 76 5.16 16.93 2.71
C ILE A 76 5.65 16.72 4.13
N ALA A 77 5.03 17.38 5.10
CA ALA A 77 5.33 17.20 6.52
C ALA A 77 4.08 17.41 7.39
N GLY A 78 3.98 16.70 8.51
CA GLY A 78 2.85 16.77 9.44
C GLY A 78 2.69 15.50 10.25
N GLY A 79 1.43 15.10 10.47
CA GLY A 79 1.11 13.81 11.05
C GLY A 79 1.58 12.63 10.19
N ASP A 80 1.49 11.42 10.73
CA ASP A 80 1.87 10.19 10.04
C ASP A 80 0.78 9.78 9.04
N PHE A 81 0.68 10.53 7.93
CA PHE A 81 -0.25 10.27 6.83
C PHE A 81 0.26 9.15 5.92
N ALA A 82 -0.64 8.37 5.34
CA ALA A 82 -0.29 7.42 4.31
C ALA A 82 -0.16 8.16 2.97
N ILE A 83 1.07 8.22 2.43
CA ILE A 83 1.38 8.91 1.19
C ILE A 83 1.83 7.89 0.15
N THR A 84 1.31 7.99 -1.06
CA THR A 84 1.82 7.25 -2.23
C THR A 84 2.20 8.19 -3.35
N LEU A 85 3.28 7.84 -4.06
CA LEU A 85 3.69 8.41 -5.33
C LEU A 85 3.54 7.32 -6.40
N ASP A 86 2.68 7.54 -7.39
CA ASP A 86 2.38 6.59 -8.47
C ASP A 86 2.03 5.19 -7.93
N GLY A 87 1.21 5.16 -6.87
CA GLY A 87 0.76 3.94 -6.20
C GLY A 87 1.75 3.32 -5.22
N ARG A 88 3.01 3.79 -5.17
CA ARG A 88 4.03 3.27 -4.25
C ARG A 88 4.09 4.09 -2.97
N ARG A 89 4.11 3.42 -1.82
CA ARG A 89 4.17 4.09 -0.51
C ARG A 89 5.48 4.84 -0.33
N VAL A 90 5.40 6.06 0.21
CA VAL A 90 6.54 6.87 0.64
C VAL A 90 6.36 7.29 2.11
N PRO A 91 7.43 7.73 2.79
CA PRO A 91 7.32 8.24 4.16
C PRO A 91 6.39 9.45 4.28
N SER A 92 5.84 9.67 5.47
CA SER A 92 4.91 10.77 5.78
C SER A 92 5.58 12.16 5.86
N ALA A 93 6.89 12.19 6.11
CA ALA A 93 7.74 13.39 6.04
C ALA A 93 8.74 13.24 4.88
N VAL A 94 8.44 13.82 3.73
CA VAL A 94 9.13 13.51 2.46
C VAL A 94 9.23 14.71 1.52
N LEU A 95 10.36 14.83 0.82
CA LEU A 95 10.57 15.68 -0.34
C LEU A 95 10.42 14.81 -1.60
N LEU A 96 9.57 15.24 -2.53
CA LEU A 96 9.29 14.51 -3.77
C LEU A 96 9.55 15.39 -4.98
N ARG A 97 10.39 14.91 -5.89
CA ARG A 97 10.46 15.39 -7.25
C ARG A 97 9.41 14.66 -8.09
N LEU A 98 8.53 15.43 -8.72
CA LEU A 98 7.40 14.94 -9.49
C LEU A 98 7.64 15.25 -10.96
N GLU A 99 7.57 14.22 -11.80
CA GLU A 99 7.59 14.39 -13.24
C GLU A 99 6.16 14.64 -13.76
N VAL A 100 6.04 15.07 -15.01
CA VAL A 100 4.73 15.26 -15.63
C VAL A 100 3.98 13.93 -15.65
N GLY A 101 2.74 13.93 -15.16
CA GLY A 101 1.89 12.75 -15.01
C GLY A 101 2.01 12.04 -13.66
N SER A 102 3.03 12.34 -12.85
CA SER A 102 3.14 11.76 -11.50
C SER A 102 1.92 12.11 -10.67
N THR A 103 1.43 11.13 -9.90
CA THR A 103 0.27 11.26 -9.03
C THR A 103 0.67 11.05 -7.59
N VAL A 104 0.37 12.04 -6.74
CA VAL A 104 0.57 11.96 -5.29
C VAL A 104 -0.80 11.80 -4.63
N LYS A 105 -0.93 10.76 -3.81
CA LYS A 105 -2.12 10.51 -3.01
C LYS A 105 -1.77 10.53 -1.53
N ILE A 106 -2.54 11.30 -0.76
CA ILE A 106 -2.41 11.49 0.67
C ILE A 106 -3.72 11.08 1.31
N THR A 107 -3.68 10.10 2.21
CA THR A 107 -4.84 9.66 3.01
C THR A 107 -4.49 9.63 4.49
N ALA A 108 -5.51 9.61 5.35
CA ALA A 108 -5.29 9.41 6.78
C ALA A 108 -4.41 8.18 7.04
N GLY A 109 -3.34 8.34 7.82
CA GLY A 109 -2.48 7.25 8.25
C GLY A 109 -2.67 6.92 9.74
N PRO A 110 -1.73 6.22 10.39
CA PRO A 110 -1.90 5.74 11.77
C PRO A 110 -1.97 6.85 12.83
N ALA A 111 -1.39 8.04 12.59
CA ALA A 111 -1.38 9.13 13.57
C ALA A 111 -1.49 10.52 12.94
N GLY A 112 -1.86 11.52 13.76
CA GLY A 112 -1.95 12.93 13.35
C GLY A 112 -3.19 13.29 12.55
N ALA A 113 -3.58 14.57 12.54
CA ALA A 113 -4.80 15.06 11.91
C ALA A 113 -4.53 16.01 10.72
N TRP A 114 -3.32 16.57 10.62
CA TRP A 114 -2.96 17.55 9.59
C TRP A 114 -1.59 17.29 8.98
N CYS A 115 -1.47 17.47 7.67
CA CYS A 115 -0.19 17.60 6.99
C CYS A 115 -0.21 18.72 5.95
N TYR A 116 0.97 19.11 5.48
CA TYR A 116 1.16 20.25 4.60
C TYR A 116 1.96 19.86 3.37
N VAL A 117 1.50 20.26 2.19
CA VAL A 117 2.20 20.12 0.92
C VAL A 117 2.75 21.49 0.52
N ALA A 118 4.03 21.71 0.80
CA ALA A 118 4.78 22.87 0.32
C ALA A 118 5.34 22.61 -1.09
N ILE A 119 5.58 23.66 -1.85
CA ILE A 119 6.00 23.58 -3.26
C ILE A 119 7.27 24.40 -3.47
N ALA A 120 8.20 23.90 -4.27
CA ALA A 120 9.46 24.57 -4.58
C ALA A 120 9.19 25.71 -5.58
N GLY A 121 8.89 26.90 -5.05
CA GLY A 121 8.42 28.05 -5.81
C GLY A 121 7.31 28.75 -5.03
N ARG A 122 6.39 29.40 -5.75
CA ARG A 122 5.24 30.10 -5.15
C ARG A 122 3.95 29.69 -5.84
N LEU A 123 2.94 29.32 -5.06
CA LEU A 123 1.59 29.12 -5.57
C LEU A 123 1.04 30.44 -6.11
N LEU A 124 0.52 30.41 -7.34
CA LEU A 124 -0.11 31.55 -7.99
C LEU A 124 -1.51 31.81 -7.41
N VAL A 125 -1.52 32.52 -6.28
CA VAL A 125 -2.72 32.86 -5.52
C VAL A 125 -2.67 34.33 -5.13
N SER A 126 -3.75 35.06 -5.36
CA SER A 126 -3.82 36.49 -5.03
C SER A 126 -3.98 36.68 -3.52
N PRO A 127 -3.14 37.50 -2.86
CA PRO A 127 -3.31 37.79 -1.45
C PRO A 127 -4.54 38.67 -1.21
N MET A 128 -5.27 38.38 -0.13
CA MET A 128 -6.40 39.17 0.35
C MET A 128 -6.12 39.63 1.77
N LEU A 129 -6.09 40.95 1.98
CA LEU A 129 -5.65 41.57 3.24
C LEU A 129 -4.22 41.13 3.62
N GLY A 130 -3.33 41.09 2.62
CA GLY A 130 -1.92 40.75 2.81
C GLY A 130 -1.61 39.26 3.03
N SER A 131 -2.60 38.36 2.92
CA SER A 131 -2.39 36.92 3.08
C SER A 131 -3.24 36.11 2.09
N THR A 132 -2.67 34.99 1.66
CA THR A 132 -3.25 33.95 0.80
C THR A 132 -4.01 32.88 1.58
N ALA A 133 -3.97 32.87 2.92
CA ALA A 133 -4.65 31.86 3.73
C ALA A 133 -6.16 31.81 3.46
N THR A 134 -6.70 30.63 3.20
CA THR A 134 -8.15 30.44 3.03
C THR A 134 -8.84 30.49 4.39
N HIS A 135 -9.85 31.35 4.51
CA HIS A 135 -10.84 31.29 5.57
C HIS A 135 -12.23 31.09 4.97
N THR A 136 -12.71 29.84 4.99
CA THR A 136 -13.91 29.42 4.26
C THR A 136 -15.20 30.07 4.78
N ARG A 137 -15.29 30.32 6.09
CA ARG A 137 -16.50 30.90 6.70
C ARG A 137 -16.75 32.35 6.29
N SER A 138 -15.68 33.11 6.01
CA SER A 138 -15.79 34.50 5.52
C SER A 138 -15.52 34.63 4.02
N GLY A 139 -15.15 33.55 3.34
CA GLY A 139 -14.82 33.57 1.91
C GLY A 139 -13.56 34.38 1.59
N PHE A 140 -12.52 34.33 2.44
CA PHE A 140 -11.29 35.10 2.23
C PHE A 140 -10.11 34.23 1.76
N GLY A 141 -9.30 34.75 0.85
CA GLY A 141 -8.03 34.14 0.41
C GLY A 141 -8.17 32.83 -0.36
N GLY A 142 -7.05 32.15 -0.60
CA GLY A 142 -7.02 30.92 -1.39
C GLY A 142 -7.58 31.08 -2.80
N LEU A 143 -8.29 30.05 -3.29
CA LEU A 143 -9.06 30.09 -4.53
C LEU A 143 -10.49 30.58 -4.22
N ASP A 144 -10.71 31.89 -4.33
CA ASP A 144 -12.01 32.55 -4.13
C ASP A 144 -12.67 32.27 -2.76
N GLY A 145 -11.85 32.12 -1.72
CA GLY A 145 -12.32 31.90 -0.35
C GLY A 145 -12.83 30.48 -0.08
N LYS A 146 -12.66 29.54 -1.01
CA LYS A 146 -13.18 28.17 -0.91
C LYS A 146 -12.07 27.17 -0.56
N ALA A 147 -12.50 26.04 -0.01
CA ALA A 147 -11.66 24.84 0.06
C ALA A 147 -11.37 24.34 -1.37
N LEU A 148 -10.25 23.66 -1.55
CA LEU A 148 -9.90 23.04 -2.83
C LEU A 148 -10.90 21.95 -3.17
N ALA A 149 -11.19 21.81 -4.46
CA ALA A 149 -12.09 20.83 -5.03
C ALA A 149 -11.44 20.05 -6.18
N THR A 150 -11.99 18.88 -6.49
CA THR A 150 -11.61 18.11 -7.68
C THR A 150 -11.69 18.98 -8.93
N GLY A 151 -10.60 18.98 -9.72
CA GLY A 151 -10.48 19.75 -10.94
C GLY A 151 -9.78 21.10 -10.77
N ASP A 152 -9.58 21.59 -9.54
CA ASP A 152 -8.83 22.83 -9.30
C ASP A 152 -7.40 22.70 -9.81
N ARG A 153 -6.87 23.81 -10.36
CA ARG A 153 -5.54 23.89 -10.94
C ARG A 153 -4.74 25.00 -10.25
N LEU A 154 -3.60 24.63 -9.68
CA LEU A 154 -2.71 25.51 -8.94
C LEU A 154 -1.43 25.73 -9.75
N GLY A 155 -1.26 26.93 -10.31
CA GLY A 155 -0.04 27.30 -11.01
C GLY A 155 1.12 27.57 -10.05
N ILE A 156 2.34 27.25 -10.48
CA ILE A 156 3.57 27.44 -9.70
C ILE A 156 4.46 28.48 -10.39
N ALA A 157 4.58 29.65 -9.76
CA ALA A 157 5.52 30.69 -10.17
C ALA A 157 6.91 30.43 -9.59
N GLU A 158 7.93 30.92 -10.31
CA GLU A 158 9.34 30.82 -9.92
C GLU A 158 9.73 29.39 -9.47
N PRO A 159 9.40 28.36 -10.27
CA PRO A 159 9.64 26.98 -9.87
C PRO A 159 11.14 26.75 -9.66
N ARG A 160 11.49 26.14 -8.54
CA ARG A 160 12.87 25.75 -8.22
C ARG A 160 13.00 24.24 -8.33
N MET A 161 14.17 23.81 -8.79
CA MET A 161 14.56 22.40 -8.82
C MET A 161 15.75 22.23 -7.88
N PRO A 162 15.51 21.87 -6.61
CA PRO A 162 16.59 21.56 -5.68
C PRO A 162 17.49 20.45 -6.24
N GLU A 163 18.77 20.50 -5.91
CA GLU A 163 19.78 19.54 -6.38
C GLU A 163 19.56 18.13 -5.79
N ALA A 164 18.94 18.05 -4.61
CA ALA A 164 18.58 16.79 -3.96
C ALA A 164 17.44 16.08 -4.72
N ALA A 165 17.65 14.80 -5.05
CA ALA A 165 16.58 13.89 -5.45
C ALA A 165 15.57 13.70 -4.30
N SER A 166 14.39 13.13 -4.58
CA SER A 166 13.38 12.80 -3.57
C SER A 166 14.02 12.20 -2.31
N GLY A 167 13.57 12.62 -1.13
CA GLY A 167 14.25 12.34 0.12
C GLY A 167 13.35 12.35 1.35
N ILE A 168 13.78 11.67 2.41
CA ILE A 168 13.10 11.65 3.70
C ILE A 168 13.50 12.91 4.46
N LEU A 169 12.51 13.61 4.99
CA LEU A 169 12.77 14.79 5.82
C LEU A 169 13.10 14.35 7.23
N GLU A 170 14.31 14.65 7.68
CA GLU A 170 14.76 14.41 9.05
C GLU A 170 14.14 15.48 9.97
N ALA A 171 12.91 15.21 10.41
CA ALA A 171 12.13 16.13 11.24
C ALA A 171 11.62 15.46 12.54
N PRO A 172 12.52 14.94 13.41
CA PRO A 172 12.11 14.22 14.62
C PRO A 172 11.31 15.07 15.61
N TRP A 173 11.37 16.40 15.51
CA TRP A 173 10.53 17.30 16.31
C TRP A 173 9.04 17.26 15.95
N LEU A 174 8.67 16.66 14.80
CA LEU A 174 7.28 16.42 14.42
C LEU A 174 6.70 15.15 15.07
N ASP A 175 7.55 14.25 15.57
CA ASP A 175 7.12 13.14 16.43
C ASP A 175 6.90 13.65 17.86
N ARG A 176 5.66 14.08 18.12
CA ARG A 176 5.30 14.71 19.38
C ARG A 176 3.88 14.29 19.79
N PRO A 177 3.74 13.25 20.64
CA PRO A 177 2.43 12.78 21.06
C PRO A 177 1.63 13.88 21.76
N SER A 178 0.32 13.91 21.51
CA SER A 178 -0.62 14.92 22.04
C SER A 178 -1.00 14.72 23.51
N ALA A 179 -0.54 13.63 24.15
CA ALA A 179 -0.96 13.23 25.49
C ALA A 179 -0.75 14.32 26.56
N VAL A 180 0.27 15.18 26.40
CA VAL A 180 0.56 16.29 27.32
C VAL A 180 0.72 17.58 26.55
N ILE A 181 -0.14 18.56 26.85
CA ILE A 181 -0.15 19.88 26.22
C ILE A 181 0.24 20.94 27.24
N ARG A 182 1.32 21.68 26.98
CA ARG A 182 1.80 22.72 27.87
C ARG A 182 1.01 24.02 27.70
N VAL A 183 0.70 24.65 28.82
CA VAL A 183 -0.12 25.87 28.88
C VAL A 183 0.49 26.90 29.81
N VAL A 184 0.25 28.17 29.56
CA VAL A 184 0.42 29.25 30.55
C VAL A 184 -0.96 29.54 31.13
N LEU A 185 -1.07 29.61 32.45
CA LEU A 185 -2.34 29.91 33.12
C LEU A 185 -2.81 31.34 32.80
N GLY A 186 -4.12 31.54 32.81
CA GLY A 186 -4.75 32.82 32.58
C GLY A 186 -4.99 33.16 31.10
N PRO A 187 -5.43 34.40 30.80
CA PRO A 187 -5.36 35.57 31.68
C PRO A 187 -6.51 35.73 32.70
N GLN A 188 -7.47 34.80 32.78
CA GLN A 188 -8.55 34.83 33.78
C GLN A 188 -8.56 33.53 34.61
N ASP A 189 -7.39 33.08 35.04
CA ASP A 189 -7.28 31.94 35.96
C ASP A 189 -7.79 32.28 37.37
N ASP A 190 -7.83 33.56 37.73
CA ASP A 190 -8.47 34.10 38.94
C ASP A 190 -9.99 33.90 39.00
N TYR A 191 -10.64 33.56 37.90
CA TYR A 191 -12.06 33.16 37.88
C TYR A 191 -12.29 31.71 38.36
N PHE A 192 -11.22 30.97 38.65
CA PHE A 192 -11.27 29.56 39.03
C PHE A 192 -10.55 29.34 40.36
N ALA A 193 -11.25 28.71 41.30
CA ALA A 193 -10.64 28.32 42.56
C ALA A 193 -9.43 27.36 42.33
N PRO A 194 -8.43 27.34 43.22
CA PRO A 194 -7.20 26.55 43.02
C PRO A 194 -7.42 25.04 42.78
N ASP A 195 -8.49 24.47 43.33
CA ASP A 195 -8.88 23.08 43.09
C ASP A 195 -9.42 22.85 41.66
N GLN A 196 -10.07 23.85 41.06
CA GLN A 196 -10.55 23.81 39.68
C GLN A 196 -9.39 23.93 38.69
N VAL A 197 -8.41 24.79 38.96
CA VAL A 197 -7.16 24.86 38.17
C VAL A 197 -6.41 23.53 38.28
N SER A 198 -6.35 22.93 39.46
CA SER A 198 -5.73 21.61 39.66
C SER A 198 -6.46 20.51 38.90
N ALA A 199 -7.81 20.50 38.92
CA ALA A 199 -8.62 19.57 38.14
C ALA A 199 -8.42 19.74 36.63
N PHE A 200 -8.28 20.99 36.16
CA PHE A 200 -7.97 21.32 34.78
C PHE A 200 -6.64 20.72 34.31
N LEU A 201 -5.58 20.87 35.11
CA LEU A 201 -4.26 20.31 34.80
C LEU A 201 -4.23 18.77 34.90
N ALA A 202 -4.97 18.19 35.84
CA ALA A 202 -5.01 16.75 36.04
C ALA A 202 -5.64 15.99 34.86
N GLY A 203 -6.71 16.54 34.25
CA GLY A 203 -7.48 15.82 33.22
C GLY A 203 -8.14 14.54 33.76
N PRO A 204 -8.40 13.52 32.93
CA PRO A 204 -8.18 13.47 31.48
C PRO A 204 -9.21 14.31 30.70
N TRP A 205 -8.78 14.79 29.53
CA TRP A 205 -9.65 15.48 28.56
C TRP A 205 -9.69 14.69 27.25
N THR A 206 -10.88 14.35 26.79
CA THR A 206 -11.08 13.68 25.50
C THR A 206 -11.38 14.72 24.41
N VAL A 207 -10.69 14.66 23.30
CA VAL A 207 -10.97 15.52 22.13
C VAL A 207 -12.28 15.09 21.49
N SER A 208 -13.25 16.00 21.41
CA SER A 208 -14.58 15.72 20.86
C SER A 208 -14.58 15.66 19.33
N THR A 209 -15.55 14.95 18.76
CA THR A 209 -15.82 14.92 17.32
C THR A 209 -16.37 16.23 16.76
N LYS A 210 -16.77 17.18 17.62
CA LYS A 210 -17.30 18.50 17.23
C LYS A 210 -16.22 19.51 16.83
N GLY A 211 -14.94 19.16 17.00
CA GLY A 211 -13.82 20.05 16.73
C GLY A 211 -13.63 20.35 15.24
N ASP A 212 -13.15 21.56 14.93
CA ASP A 212 -12.75 21.99 13.60
C ASP A 212 -11.58 23.00 13.66
N ARG A 213 -11.33 23.72 12.57
CA ARG A 213 -10.27 24.74 12.51
C ARG A 213 -10.51 25.96 13.41
N MET A 214 -11.75 26.21 13.84
CA MET A 214 -12.08 27.29 14.77
C MET A 214 -11.74 26.88 16.20
N ALA A 215 -12.09 25.67 16.61
CA ALA A 215 -11.91 25.24 17.99
C ALA A 215 -11.92 23.73 18.18
N TYR A 216 -11.21 23.25 19.19
CA TYR A 216 -11.30 21.90 19.73
C TYR A 216 -12.13 21.91 21.01
N PHE A 217 -13.18 21.09 21.04
CA PHE A 217 -14.04 20.91 22.20
C PHE A 217 -13.53 19.73 23.03
N LEU A 218 -13.39 19.92 24.33
CA LEU A 218 -12.86 18.90 25.23
C LEU A 218 -13.95 18.38 26.16
N GLU A 219 -14.06 17.06 26.21
CA GLU A 219 -14.99 16.34 27.08
C GLU A 219 -14.24 15.80 28.29
N GLY A 220 -14.76 16.03 29.50
CA GLY A 220 -14.10 15.65 30.74
C GLY A 220 -14.83 16.17 31.98
N PRO A 221 -14.15 16.24 33.14
CA PRO A 221 -14.70 16.80 34.36
C PRO A 221 -15.24 18.23 34.13
N LYS A 222 -16.41 18.55 34.69
CA LYS A 222 -16.97 19.90 34.57
C LYS A 222 -16.31 20.84 35.56
N LEU A 223 -15.68 21.89 35.05
CA LEU A 223 -15.08 22.96 35.83
C LEU A 223 -16.15 23.94 36.32
N ARG A 224 -15.89 24.58 37.45
CA ARG A 224 -16.75 25.60 38.05
C ARG A 224 -16.03 26.94 38.14
N HIS A 225 -16.81 28.00 38.02
CA HIS A 225 -16.35 29.38 38.13
C HIS A 225 -16.60 29.93 39.54
N GLU A 226 -15.71 30.78 40.04
CA GLU A 226 -15.82 31.46 41.34
C GLU A 226 -16.59 32.79 41.21
N GLU A 227 -16.25 33.61 40.21
CA GLU A 227 -16.86 34.94 39.99
C GLU A 227 -17.88 35.00 38.84
N GLY A 228 -18.36 33.83 38.40
CA GLY A 228 -19.31 33.67 37.28
C GLY A 228 -18.65 33.30 35.94
N PHE A 229 -19.45 32.92 34.94
CA PHE A 229 -18.95 32.34 33.69
C PHE A 229 -18.91 33.30 32.50
N ASN A 230 -19.22 34.59 32.70
CA ASN A 230 -19.18 35.61 31.65
C ASN A 230 -18.19 36.71 32.03
N ILE A 231 -17.40 37.13 31.05
CA ILE A 231 -16.54 38.32 31.13
C ILE A 231 -16.99 39.34 30.09
N VAL A 232 -16.55 40.59 30.26
CA VAL A 232 -16.57 41.54 29.15
C VAL A 232 -15.74 40.93 28.02
N SER A 233 -16.31 40.87 26.80
CA SER A 233 -15.65 40.28 25.65
C SER A 233 -14.25 40.85 25.46
N ASP A 234 -13.27 39.97 25.42
CA ASP A 234 -11.85 40.32 25.36
C ASP A 234 -11.17 39.56 24.21
N GLY A 235 -9.98 39.99 23.83
CA GLY A 235 -9.19 39.43 22.74
C GLY A 235 -8.88 37.95 22.93
N VAL A 236 -8.86 37.22 21.82
CA VAL A 236 -8.64 35.78 21.79
C VAL A 236 -7.36 35.43 21.02
N ALA A 237 -6.40 34.84 21.73
CA ALA A 237 -5.21 34.24 21.14
C ALA A 237 -5.46 32.81 20.63
N MET A 238 -4.64 32.34 19.68
CA MET A 238 -4.65 30.93 19.29
C MET A 238 -4.15 30.11 20.48
N GLY A 239 -4.81 29.02 20.78
CA GLY A 239 -4.56 28.21 21.96
C GLY A 239 -5.27 28.71 23.22
N ALA A 240 -6.01 29.81 23.19
CA ALA A 240 -6.78 30.26 24.35
C ALA A 240 -7.83 29.20 24.72
N ILE A 241 -7.89 28.83 26.00
CA ILE A 241 -8.77 27.78 26.52
C ILE A 241 -9.91 28.45 27.28
N GLN A 242 -11.07 28.53 26.63
CA GLN A 242 -12.29 29.06 27.23
C GLN A 242 -13.03 28.00 28.01
N VAL A 243 -13.62 28.37 29.14
CA VAL A 243 -14.54 27.51 29.89
C VAL A 243 -15.89 28.20 29.95
N PRO A 244 -16.87 27.81 29.13
CA PRO A 244 -18.20 28.41 29.18
C PRO A 244 -19.02 27.87 30.37
N GLY A 245 -20.29 28.27 30.47
CA GLY A 245 -21.15 27.95 31.63
C GLY A 245 -21.40 26.46 31.87
N GLU A 246 -21.28 25.62 30.85
CA GLU A 246 -21.37 24.16 30.95
C GLU A 246 -20.14 23.49 31.59
N GLY A 247 -19.05 24.24 31.76
CA GLY A 247 -17.83 23.79 32.45
C GLY A 247 -16.89 22.92 31.61
N GLN A 248 -17.14 22.79 30.29
CA GLN A 248 -16.27 22.04 29.38
C GLN A 248 -15.28 22.96 28.66
N PRO A 249 -13.97 22.68 28.69
CA PRO A 249 -12.99 23.52 28.01
C PRO A 249 -13.12 23.50 26.47
N ILE A 250 -12.89 24.66 25.87
CA ILE A 250 -12.83 24.87 24.41
C ILE A 250 -11.49 25.51 24.08
N VAL A 251 -10.65 24.85 23.28
CA VAL A 251 -9.38 25.40 22.83
C VAL A 251 -9.54 26.05 21.46
N LEU A 252 -9.24 27.34 21.37
CA LEU A 252 -9.49 28.14 20.16
C LEU A 252 -8.30 28.06 19.19
N MET A 253 -8.56 27.74 17.93
CA MET A 253 -7.54 27.35 16.94
C MET A 253 -7.37 28.41 15.83
N ALA A 254 -6.90 28.00 14.64
CA ALA A 254 -6.44 28.92 13.60
C ALA A 254 -7.54 29.89 13.11
N ASP A 255 -8.79 29.39 12.99
CA ASP A 255 -9.94 30.15 12.48
C ASP A 255 -10.80 30.77 13.60
N ARG A 256 -10.26 30.85 14.82
CA ARG A 256 -10.98 31.38 15.99
C ARG A 256 -11.53 32.80 15.76
N GLN A 257 -12.57 33.13 16.53
CA GLN A 257 -13.13 34.46 16.58
C GLN A 257 -12.15 35.48 17.21
N PRO A 258 -12.24 36.77 16.85
CA PRO A 258 -11.37 37.82 17.39
C PRO A 258 -11.52 38.08 18.90
N THR A 259 -12.75 37.96 19.41
CA THR A 259 -13.12 38.27 20.79
C THR A 259 -14.02 37.19 21.37
N GLY A 260 -13.98 36.96 22.68
CA GLY A 260 -14.84 36.00 23.36
C GLY A 260 -15.24 36.45 24.76
N GLY A 261 -16.44 36.05 25.18
CA GLY A 261 -17.05 36.45 26.46
C GLY A 261 -16.92 35.42 27.59
N TYR A 262 -16.13 34.36 27.40
CA TYR A 262 -15.92 33.33 28.43
C TYR A 262 -14.54 33.47 29.08
N PRO A 263 -14.41 33.22 30.41
CA PRO A 263 -13.14 33.16 31.10
C PRO A 263 -12.17 32.19 30.43
N LYS A 264 -10.91 32.61 30.31
CA LYS A 264 -9.82 31.81 29.75
C LYS A 264 -8.95 31.30 30.89
N ILE A 265 -9.08 30.02 31.20
CA ILE A 265 -8.36 29.38 32.32
C ILE A 265 -6.86 29.26 32.02
N ALA A 266 -6.50 29.07 30.75
CA ALA A 266 -5.12 28.96 30.30
C ALA A 266 -5.00 29.22 28.80
N THR A 267 -3.77 29.29 28.31
CA THR A 267 -3.42 29.42 26.88
C THR A 267 -2.36 28.39 26.51
N VAL A 268 -2.62 27.56 25.49
CA VAL A 268 -1.64 26.63 24.93
C VAL A 268 -0.43 27.39 24.40
N ILE A 269 0.77 26.95 24.78
CA ILE A 269 1.99 27.61 24.32
C ILE A 269 2.17 27.40 22.82
N GLY A 270 2.79 28.38 22.14
CA GLY A 270 2.97 28.31 20.68
C GLY A 270 3.68 27.05 20.18
N ALA A 271 4.58 26.47 20.97
CA ALA A 271 5.28 25.22 20.64
C ALA A 271 4.38 23.97 20.64
N ASP A 272 3.28 24.01 21.42
CA ASP A 272 2.37 22.87 21.61
C ASP A 272 1.07 23.01 20.81
N LEU A 273 0.84 24.13 20.12
CA LEU A 273 -0.31 24.29 19.20
C LEU A 273 -0.39 23.15 18.18
N GLY A 274 0.75 22.80 17.59
CA GLY A 274 0.82 21.68 16.65
C GLY A 274 0.61 20.32 17.31
N ARG A 275 1.09 20.12 18.54
CA ARG A 275 0.83 18.86 19.30
C ARG A 275 -0.66 18.66 19.51
N LEU A 276 -1.36 19.72 19.92
CA LEU A 276 -2.80 19.69 20.09
C LEU A 276 -3.50 19.49 18.74
N ALA A 277 -3.11 20.23 17.69
CA ALA A 277 -3.71 20.12 16.37
C ALA A 277 -3.60 18.70 15.78
N GLN A 278 -2.56 17.94 16.12
CA GLN A 278 -2.41 16.56 15.65
C GLN A 278 -3.29 15.54 16.40
N ALA A 279 -3.94 15.93 17.52
CA ALA A 279 -4.86 15.07 18.23
C ALA A 279 -6.13 14.80 17.41
N ARG A 280 -6.56 13.54 17.38
CA ARG A 280 -7.79 13.09 16.71
C ARG A 280 -8.95 13.05 17.71
N ALA A 281 -10.17 13.06 17.18
CA ALA A 281 -11.35 12.85 18.01
C ALA A 281 -11.25 11.48 18.73
N GLY A 282 -11.52 11.48 20.04
CA GLY A 282 -11.34 10.33 20.92
C GLY A 282 -9.98 10.28 21.63
N ASP A 283 -8.96 11.02 21.17
CA ASP A 283 -7.67 11.08 21.86
C ASP A 283 -7.83 11.72 23.24
N THR A 284 -7.08 11.19 24.19
CA THR A 284 -7.02 11.73 25.56
C THR A 284 -5.78 12.57 25.76
N ILE A 285 -5.96 13.78 26.29
CA ILE A 285 -4.90 14.73 26.61
C ILE A 285 -4.99 15.17 28.08
N ARG A 286 -3.87 15.67 28.62
CA ARG A 286 -3.82 16.43 29.87
C ARG A 286 -2.99 17.69 29.68
N PHE A 287 -3.15 18.65 30.59
CA PHE A 287 -2.42 19.91 30.54
C PHE A 287 -1.27 19.95 31.54
N GLU A 288 -0.25 20.74 31.21
CA GLU A 288 0.88 21.01 32.09
C GLU A 288 1.15 22.51 32.13
N ALA A 289 1.03 23.11 33.31
CA ALA A 289 1.31 24.53 33.49
C ALA A 289 2.83 24.79 33.40
N VAL A 290 3.22 25.77 32.59
CA VAL A 290 4.61 26.25 32.45
C VAL A 290 4.67 27.76 32.57
N THR A 291 5.85 28.30 32.86
CA THR A 291 6.05 29.75 32.89
C THR A 291 6.18 30.33 31.48
N VAL A 292 5.97 31.64 31.35
CA VAL A 292 6.16 32.36 30.08
C VAL A 292 7.60 32.23 29.59
N GLU A 293 8.59 32.27 30.49
CA GLU A 293 10.00 32.10 30.15
C GLU A 293 10.25 30.72 29.53
N THR A 294 9.63 29.68 30.09
CA THR A 294 9.70 28.31 29.55
C THR A 294 9.04 28.24 28.18
N ALA A 295 7.86 28.83 28.03
CA ALA A 295 7.14 28.87 26.75
C ALA A 295 7.98 29.56 25.65
N VAL A 296 8.62 30.69 25.97
CA VAL A 296 9.52 31.42 25.06
C VAL A 296 10.77 30.61 24.73
N ALA A 297 11.40 29.99 25.73
CA ALA A 297 12.60 29.19 25.54
C ALA A 297 12.36 28.00 24.60
N VAL A 298 11.25 27.27 24.80
CA VAL A 298 10.88 26.14 23.95
C VAL A 298 10.55 26.61 22.53
N ARG A 299 9.80 27.71 22.40
CA ARG A 299 9.48 28.27 21.08
C ARG A 299 10.74 28.72 20.34
N ARG A 300 11.70 29.31 21.03
CA ARG A 300 13.00 29.69 20.45
C ARG A 300 13.77 28.47 19.99
N ALA A 301 13.82 27.41 20.79
CA ALA A 301 14.46 26.14 20.41
C ALA A 301 13.85 25.53 19.14
N ASP A 302 12.51 25.59 18.97
CA ASP A 302 11.87 25.14 17.73
C ASP A 302 12.28 25.99 16.52
N MET A 303 12.43 27.30 16.70
CA MET A 303 12.88 28.20 15.62
C MET A 303 14.35 27.97 15.27
N GLU A 304 15.22 27.81 16.27
CA GLU A 304 16.64 27.49 16.07
C GLU A 304 16.82 26.18 15.28
N ARG A 305 15.98 25.16 15.53
CA ARG A 305 15.98 23.93 14.73
C ARG A 305 15.57 24.17 13.28
N LEU A 306 14.53 24.97 13.04
CA LEU A 306 14.09 25.31 11.70
C LEU A 306 15.10 26.18 10.94
N ASP A 307 15.84 27.03 11.65
CA ASP A 307 16.89 27.89 11.09
C ASP A 307 18.19 27.13 10.79
N ALA A 308 18.44 26.01 11.49
CA ALA A 308 19.53 25.09 11.15
C ALA A 308 19.33 24.35 9.81
N GLY A 309 18.12 24.43 9.24
CA GLY A 309 17.74 23.75 8.01
C GLY A 309 17.17 22.35 8.25
N ILE A 310 16.42 21.83 7.26
CA ILE A 310 15.86 20.48 7.33
C ILE A 310 16.78 19.55 6.56
N ALA A 311 17.47 18.66 7.27
CA ALA A 311 18.25 17.63 6.63
C ALA A 311 17.32 16.71 5.83
N CYS A 312 17.73 16.41 4.60
CA CYS A 312 17.02 15.51 3.72
C CYS A 312 17.94 14.33 3.46
N THR A 313 17.58 13.16 4.01
CA THR A 313 18.29 11.93 3.64
C THR A 313 17.73 11.49 2.30
N PRO A 314 18.58 11.14 1.30
CA PRO A 314 18.09 10.65 0.03
C PRO A 314 17.11 9.51 0.29
N LEU A 315 15.99 9.50 -0.44
CA LEU A 315 15.03 8.41 -0.38
C LEU A 315 15.75 7.23 -1.03
N ARG A 316 16.57 6.54 -0.22
CA ARG A 316 17.25 5.33 -0.63
C ARG A 316 16.12 4.36 -0.88
N ARG A 317 15.83 4.14 -2.15
CA ARG A 317 15.13 2.92 -2.57
C ARG A 317 16.10 1.81 -2.16
N THR A 318 15.89 1.24 -0.99
CA THR A 318 16.77 0.20 -0.45
C THR A 318 16.57 -1.14 -1.15
N ASP A 319 15.45 -1.28 -1.87
CA ASP A 319 15.21 -2.39 -2.78
C ASP A 319 15.53 -1.96 -4.21
N PHE A 320 16.81 -1.71 -4.45
CA PHE A 320 17.33 -1.86 -5.79
C PHE A 320 17.85 -3.30 -5.88
N SER A 321 17.08 -4.17 -6.51
CA SER A 321 17.64 -5.47 -6.90
C SER A 321 18.87 -5.21 -7.76
N SER A 322 19.88 -6.08 -7.68
CA SER A 322 21.02 -6.03 -8.61
C SER A 322 20.54 -5.94 -10.06
N ALA A 323 19.40 -6.56 -10.36
CA ALA A 323 18.72 -6.50 -11.64
C ALA A 323 18.16 -5.11 -12.04
N PHE A 324 17.69 -4.28 -11.10
CA PHE A 324 17.32 -2.89 -11.38
C PHE A 324 18.55 -2.02 -11.68
N LEU A 325 19.65 -2.23 -10.96
CA LEU A 325 20.89 -1.45 -11.17
C LEU A 325 21.60 -1.84 -12.47
N LEU A 326 21.61 -3.14 -12.81
CA LEU A 326 22.14 -3.64 -14.08
C LEU A 326 21.25 -3.25 -15.28
N GLY A 327 19.96 -2.97 -15.05
CA GLY A 327 19.02 -2.48 -16.07
C GLY A 327 19.07 -0.97 -16.34
N LEU A 328 19.87 -0.21 -15.57
CA LEU A 328 20.13 1.20 -15.84
C LEU A 328 21.45 1.32 -16.60
N ASN A 329 21.47 2.14 -17.66
CA ASN A 329 22.73 2.56 -18.26
C ASN A 329 23.45 3.55 -17.32
N LEU A 330 24.11 3.02 -16.29
CA LEU A 330 24.83 3.80 -15.27
C LEU A 330 26.17 4.36 -15.78
N ALA A 331 26.56 3.99 -17.01
CA ALA A 331 27.75 4.47 -17.69
C ALA A 331 27.38 4.92 -19.11
N ASP A 332 26.96 6.17 -19.27
CA ASP A 332 26.83 6.76 -20.60
C ASP A 332 28.15 6.63 -21.38
N GLY A 333 28.09 6.02 -22.57
CA GLY A 333 29.14 6.15 -23.59
C GLY A 333 29.86 4.90 -24.11
N VAL A 334 29.42 3.67 -23.82
CA VAL A 334 30.00 2.48 -24.50
C VAL A 334 28.92 1.60 -25.12
N VAL A 335 28.77 1.71 -26.44
CA VAL A 335 27.91 0.82 -27.24
C VAL A 335 28.79 -0.18 -27.98
N GLY A 336 28.61 -1.47 -27.69
CA GLY A 336 29.19 -2.57 -28.44
C GLY A 336 28.63 -2.63 -29.86
N LYS A 337 29.47 -3.03 -30.81
CA LYS A 337 29.29 -2.89 -32.28
C LYS A 337 28.16 -3.75 -32.91
N THR A 338 27.24 -4.31 -32.14
CA THR A 338 26.19 -5.23 -32.61
C THR A 338 24.75 -4.75 -32.35
N ALA A 339 24.55 -3.59 -31.72
CA ALA A 339 23.23 -3.08 -31.33
C ALA A 339 22.49 -2.30 -32.44
N LEU A 340 22.30 -2.89 -33.63
CA LEU A 340 21.61 -2.21 -34.76
C LEU A 340 20.23 -2.79 -35.10
N ALA A 341 19.57 -3.48 -34.15
CA ALA A 341 18.19 -3.94 -34.30
C ALA A 341 17.29 -3.65 -33.07
N SER A 342 17.79 -2.93 -32.07
CA SER A 342 17.21 -2.81 -30.71
C SER A 342 16.40 -1.54 -30.42
N ASP A 343 16.41 -0.52 -31.30
CA ASP A 343 16.01 0.85 -30.90
C ASP A 343 14.51 1.07 -30.61
N ASP A 344 13.58 0.33 -31.22
CA ASP A 344 12.14 0.58 -31.02
C ASP A 344 11.55 -0.13 -29.79
N ARG A 345 12.22 -1.15 -29.24
CA ARG A 345 11.65 -1.99 -28.16
C ARG A 345 11.93 -1.49 -26.77
N HIS A 346 13.16 -1.03 -26.52
CA HIS A 346 13.51 -0.38 -25.26
C HIS A 346 12.73 0.92 -25.08
N ALA A 347 12.43 1.63 -26.18
CA ALA A 347 11.53 2.79 -26.19
C ALA A 347 10.10 2.45 -25.74
N LEU A 348 9.65 1.21 -25.93
CA LEU A 348 8.38 0.67 -25.45
C LEU A 348 8.50 0.01 -24.05
N GLY A 349 9.64 0.12 -23.38
CA GLY A 349 9.87 -0.44 -22.05
C GLY A 349 10.00 -1.98 -22.01
N ARG A 350 10.29 -2.62 -23.16
CA ARG A 350 10.35 -4.08 -23.29
C ARG A 350 11.78 -4.59 -23.31
N LEU A 351 12.04 -5.65 -22.55
CA LEU A 351 13.34 -6.34 -22.56
C LEU A 351 13.41 -7.35 -23.70
N THR A 352 14.63 -7.61 -24.18
CA THR A 352 14.93 -8.73 -25.06
C THR A 352 14.90 -10.07 -24.31
N ALA A 353 14.88 -11.17 -25.06
CA ALA A 353 14.84 -12.51 -24.48
C ALA A 353 16.06 -12.82 -23.58
N HIS A 354 17.25 -12.31 -23.94
CA HIS A 354 18.47 -12.44 -23.14
C HIS A 354 18.46 -11.52 -21.92
N GLU A 355 18.12 -10.24 -22.07
CA GLU A 355 18.06 -9.29 -20.94
C GLU A 355 17.09 -9.76 -19.83
N ARG A 356 16.02 -10.45 -20.21
CA ARG A 356 15.11 -11.07 -19.23
C ARG A 356 15.78 -12.17 -18.41
N LEU A 357 16.68 -12.95 -19.01
CA LEU A 357 17.45 -13.97 -18.29
C LEU A 357 18.51 -13.31 -17.39
N ASP A 358 19.14 -12.23 -17.86
CA ASP A 358 20.11 -11.45 -17.08
C ASP A 358 19.46 -10.86 -15.80
N VAL A 359 18.22 -10.41 -15.90
CA VAL A 359 17.44 -9.89 -14.76
C VAL A 359 16.97 -11.01 -13.83
N LEU A 360 16.61 -12.17 -14.37
CA LEU A 360 16.11 -13.30 -13.58
C LEU A 360 17.21 -13.95 -12.74
N PHE A 361 18.37 -14.21 -13.34
CA PHE A 361 19.46 -14.96 -12.72
C PHE A 361 20.45 -14.08 -11.96
N ASP A 362 21.02 -14.63 -10.88
CA ASP A 362 22.00 -13.98 -10.03
C ASP A 362 23.25 -13.58 -10.83
N ASP A 363 23.68 -12.34 -10.63
CA ASP A 363 24.84 -11.73 -11.31
C ASP A 363 24.83 -11.86 -12.84
N ALA A 364 23.65 -12.05 -13.45
CA ALA A 364 23.49 -12.40 -14.87
C ALA A 364 24.31 -13.64 -15.28
N THR A 365 24.40 -14.64 -14.39
CA THR A 365 25.14 -15.89 -14.63
C THR A 365 24.22 -17.08 -14.84
N PHE A 366 24.29 -17.68 -16.02
CA PHE A 366 23.52 -18.88 -16.38
C PHE A 366 24.19 -19.70 -17.47
N ASP A 367 23.92 -20.99 -17.45
CA ASP A 367 24.34 -21.94 -18.46
C ASP A 367 23.28 -21.97 -19.57
N LEU A 368 23.67 -21.64 -20.80
CA LEU A 368 22.84 -21.90 -21.97
C LEU A 368 22.84 -23.41 -22.26
N LEU A 369 21.64 -23.99 -22.35
CA LEU A 369 21.48 -25.40 -22.65
C LEU A 369 21.41 -25.60 -24.17
N PRO A 370 21.99 -26.71 -24.69
CA PRO A 370 22.00 -26.97 -26.12
C PRO A 370 20.57 -27.12 -26.66
N GLY A 371 20.33 -26.50 -27.81
CA GLY A 371 19.09 -26.62 -28.59
C GLY A 371 19.38 -26.46 -30.09
N MET A 372 18.40 -26.74 -30.94
CA MET A 372 18.54 -26.53 -32.39
C MET A 372 18.80 -25.06 -32.73
N VAL A 373 20.00 -24.72 -33.23
CA VAL A 373 20.32 -23.35 -33.63
C VAL A 373 19.99 -23.13 -35.12
N PRO A 374 19.28 -22.05 -35.51
CA PRO A 374 18.71 -20.98 -34.67
C PRO A 374 17.29 -21.29 -34.16
N SER A 375 17.11 -21.23 -32.84
CA SER A 375 15.83 -21.42 -32.13
C SER A 375 15.18 -20.08 -31.78
N ALA A 376 13.84 -20.04 -31.77
CA ALA A 376 13.07 -18.94 -31.19
C ALA A 376 12.93 -19.04 -29.66
N LEU A 377 13.65 -19.98 -29.05
CA LEU A 377 13.61 -20.30 -27.64
C LEU A 377 15.03 -20.38 -27.09
N ILE A 378 15.29 -19.64 -26.02
CA ILE A 378 16.53 -19.69 -25.27
C ILE A 378 16.28 -20.50 -24.00
N LEU A 379 17.02 -21.60 -23.83
CA LEU A 379 16.94 -22.48 -22.68
C LEU A 379 18.13 -22.22 -21.77
N ALA A 380 17.87 -21.84 -20.52
CA ALA A 380 18.91 -21.47 -19.56
C ALA A 380 18.69 -22.12 -18.21
N ALA A 381 19.79 -22.46 -17.54
CA ALA A 381 19.80 -22.92 -16.15
C ALA A 381 20.78 -22.08 -15.34
N GLY A 382 20.32 -21.53 -14.22
CA GLY A 382 21.11 -20.60 -13.41
C GLY A 382 20.67 -20.64 -11.95
N ARG A 383 21.04 -19.60 -11.20
CA ARG A 383 20.56 -19.40 -9.82
C ARG A 383 19.74 -18.13 -9.71
N ALA A 384 18.69 -18.14 -8.91
CA ALA A 384 17.95 -16.96 -8.50
C ALA A 384 17.85 -16.97 -6.96
N ASP A 385 18.43 -15.97 -6.32
CA ASP A 385 18.60 -15.90 -4.85
C ASP A 385 19.26 -17.18 -4.29
N GLY A 386 20.25 -17.69 -5.01
CA GLY A 386 20.98 -18.90 -4.69
C GLY A 386 20.26 -20.21 -5.06
N ARG A 387 18.97 -20.18 -5.40
CA ARG A 387 18.18 -21.37 -5.77
C ARG A 387 18.40 -21.75 -7.24
N ARG A 388 18.61 -23.04 -7.54
CA ARG A 388 18.73 -23.51 -8.94
C ARG A 388 17.39 -23.37 -9.66
N VAL A 389 17.38 -22.71 -10.82
CA VAL A 389 16.16 -22.43 -11.61
C VAL A 389 16.42 -22.70 -13.09
N TYR A 390 15.41 -23.23 -13.76
CA TYR A 390 15.38 -23.46 -15.19
C TYR A 390 14.46 -22.44 -15.85
N ALA A 391 14.97 -21.59 -16.73
CA ALA A 391 14.19 -20.59 -17.45
C ALA A 391 14.22 -20.80 -18.96
N ALA A 392 13.05 -20.73 -19.59
CA ALA A 392 12.87 -20.77 -21.04
C ALA A 392 12.36 -19.42 -21.53
N SER A 393 13.16 -18.69 -22.31
CA SER A 393 12.87 -17.33 -22.78
C SER A 393 12.58 -17.28 -24.27
N ARG A 394 11.43 -16.72 -24.63
CA ARG A 394 11.02 -16.61 -26.03
C ARG A 394 11.72 -15.42 -26.71
N ASP A 395 12.37 -15.71 -27.84
CA ASP A 395 12.98 -14.70 -28.71
C ASP A 395 12.13 -14.47 -29.96
N ILE A 396 11.30 -13.43 -29.87
CA ILE A 396 10.43 -12.97 -30.94
C ILE A 396 11.18 -12.40 -32.16
N THR A 397 12.48 -12.09 -32.04
CA THR A 397 13.28 -11.67 -33.21
C THR A 397 13.53 -12.82 -34.18
N VAL A 398 13.42 -14.06 -33.69
CA VAL A 398 13.52 -15.28 -34.49
C VAL A 398 12.11 -15.79 -34.80
N ARG A 399 11.69 -15.69 -36.07
CA ARG A 399 10.38 -16.19 -36.56
C ARG A 399 9.16 -15.65 -35.79
N GLY A 400 9.25 -14.44 -35.22
CA GLY A 400 8.14 -13.90 -34.42
C GLY A 400 7.89 -14.69 -33.13
N GLY A 401 8.87 -15.47 -32.66
CA GLY A 401 8.76 -16.29 -31.46
C GLY A 401 8.03 -17.62 -31.72
N ALA A 402 7.79 -17.97 -32.98
CA ALA A 402 7.05 -19.16 -33.33
C ALA A 402 7.90 -20.44 -33.13
N LEU A 403 7.34 -21.41 -32.41
CA LEU A 403 7.99 -22.69 -32.12
C LEU A 403 7.91 -23.66 -33.29
N THR A 404 9.00 -24.38 -33.51
CA THR A 404 9.05 -25.58 -34.38
C THR A 404 8.85 -26.86 -33.56
N ALA A 405 8.61 -27.98 -34.24
CA ALA A 405 8.59 -29.30 -33.59
C ALA A 405 9.91 -29.63 -32.85
N GLY A 406 11.05 -29.16 -33.37
CA GLY A 406 12.35 -29.28 -32.71
C GLY A 406 12.42 -28.48 -31.42
N ASP A 407 12.02 -27.20 -31.47
CA ASP A 407 12.02 -26.32 -30.29
C ASP A 407 11.12 -26.88 -29.16
N MET A 408 9.98 -27.48 -29.51
CA MET A 408 9.09 -28.14 -28.55
C MET A 408 9.71 -29.41 -27.93
N ARG A 409 10.45 -30.21 -28.71
CA ARG A 409 11.18 -31.38 -28.21
C ARG A 409 12.29 -30.98 -27.25
N ASP A 410 13.04 -29.93 -27.58
CA ASP A 410 14.10 -29.38 -26.73
C ASP A 410 13.51 -28.85 -25.40
N LEU A 411 12.37 -28.13 -25.46
CA LEU A 411 11.69 -27.68 -24.26
C LEU A 411 11.12 -28.85 -23.43
N ALA A 412 10.63 -29.92 -24.05
CA ALA A 412 10.17 -31.10 -23.32
C ALA A 412 11.33 -31.77 -22.56
N ALA A 413 12.48 -31.98 -23.20
CA ALA A 413 13.68 -32.51 -22.57
C ALA A 413 14.22 -31.58 -21.45
N PHE A 414 14.10 -30.27 -21.65
CA PHE A 414 14.44 -29.27 -20.64
C PHE A 414 13.56 -29.39 -19.39
N VAL A 415 12.25 -29.57 -19.56
CA VAL A 415 11.30 -29.78 -18.46
C VAL A 415 11.60 -31.08 -17.71
N GLU A 416 11.88 -32.16 -18.43
CA GLU A 416 12.27 -33.45 -17.83
C GLU A 416 13.55 -33.31 -16.99
N ARG A 417 14.54 -32.57 -17.51
CA ARG A 417 15.78 -32.30 -16.78
C ARG A 417 15.55 -31.46 -15.51
N ALA A 418 14.81 -30.37 -15.61
CA ALA A 418 14.47 -29.53 -14.46
C ALA A 418 13.73 -30.34 -13.38
N THR A 419 12.81 -31.21 -13.80
CA THR A 419 12.08 -32.11 -12.92
C THR A 419 13.00 -33.11 -12.22
N ALA A 420 13.94 -33.74 -12.96
CA ALA A 420 14.92 -34.66 -12.39
C ALA A 420 15.85 -33.99 -11.36
N GLU A 421 16.20 -32.72 -11.60
CA GLU A 421 17.00 -31.90 -10.68
C GLU A 421 16.18 -31.25 -9.54
N HIS A 422 14.86 -31.48 -9.49
CA HIS A 422 13.94 -30.86 -8.52
C HIS A 422 14.00 -29.33 -8.52
N ALA A 423 14.25 -28.72 -9.69
CA ALA A 423 14.41 -27.29 -9.86
C ALA A 423 13.14 -26.67 -10.47
N PRO A 424 12.70 -25.48 -10.00
CA PRO A 424 11.57 -24.77 -10.60
C PRO A 424 11.78 -24.41 -12.07
N ILE A 425 10.67 -24.30 -12.79
CA ILE A 425 10.63 -23.97 -14.22
C ILE A 425 9.94 -22.62 -14.40
N VAL A 426 10.59 -21.69 -15.12
CA VAL A 426 10.06 -20.38 -15.47
C VAL A 426 9.92 -20.27 -16.99
N LEU A 427 8.69 -20.05 -17.47
CA LEU A 427 8.40 -19.81 -18.89
C LEU A 427 8.20 -18.31 -19.12
N LEU A 428 9.08 -17.68 -19.91
CA LEU A 428 8.98 -16.27 -20.29
C LEU A 428 8.37 -16.19 -21.69
N CYS A 429 7.06 -15.96 -21.74
CA CYS A 429 6.24 -16.03 -22.94
C CYS A 429 6.13 -14.67 -23.63
N ASP A 430 6.57 -14.62 -24.89
CA ASP A 430 6.47 -13.42 -25.74
C ASP A 430 6.64 -13.81 -27.22
N GLY A 431 5.60 -14.38 -27.83
CA GLY A 431 5.69 -14.86 -29.21
C GLY A 431 4.41 -15.47 -29.80
N ALA A 432 4.47 -15.78 -31.09
CA ALA A 432 3.40 -16.45 -31.83
C ALA A 432 3.38 -17.97 -31.60
N ALA A 433 2.24 -18.61 -31.91
CA ALA A 433 1.95 -20.01 -31.62
C ALA A 433 2.93 -21.03 -32.25
N LEU A 434 2.92 -21.21 -33.58
CA LEU A 434 3.66 -22.27 -34.27
C LEU A 434 4.25 -21.76 -35.59
N ALA A 435 5.47 -22.19 -35.92
CA ALA A 435 6.21 -21.76 -37.12
C ALA A 435 5.91 -22.60 -38.37
N THR A 436 5.34 -23.79 -38.21
CA THR A 436 5.12 -24.77 -39.28
C THR A 436 3.65 -25.18 -39.36
N GLU A 437 3.22 -25.66 -40.52
CA GLU A 437 1.89 -26.27 -40.69
C GLU A 437 1.69 -27.42 -39.70
N GLU A 438 0.48 -27.52 -39.16
CA GLU A 438 0.09 -28.60 -38.25
C GLU A 438 0.18 -29.95 -38.96
N ASN A 439 1.25 -30.69 -38.66
CA ASN A 439 1.47 -32.05 -39.13
C ASN A 439 1.61 -33.01 -37.94
N ALA A 440 1.63 -34.31 -38.21
CA ALA A 440 1.68 -35.33 -37.17
C ALA A 440 2.89 -35.18 -36.23
N GLU A 441 4.05 -34.74 -36.73
CA GLU A 441 5.25 -34.51 -35.91
C GLU A 441 5.07 -33.32 -34.96
N THR A 442 4.53 -32.20 -35.45
CA THR A 442 4.29 -30.98 -34.66
C THR A 442 3.28 -31.24 -33.56
N VAL A 443 2.20 -31.97 -33.86
CA VAL A 443 1.19 -32.38 -32.87
C VAL A 443 1.79 -33.32 -31.83
N ALA A 444 2.60 -34.31 -32.25
CA ALA A 444 3.25 -35.22 -31.31
C ALA A 444 4.22 -34.49 -30.37
N ALA A 445 5.02 -33.55 -30.88
CA ALA A 445 5.93 -32.73 -30.08
C ALA A 445 5.17 -31.83 -29.08
N MET A 446 4.07 -31.22 -29.51
CA MET A 446 3.21 -30.41 -28.64
C MET A 446 2.61 -31.25 -27.49
N VAL A 447 2.05 -32.42 -27.80
CA VAL A 447 1.46 -33.33 -26.79
C VAL A 447 2.52 -33.82 -25.82
N ALA A 448 3.72 -34.17 -26.31
CA ALA A 448 4.84 -34.58 -25.46
C ALA A 448 5.25 -33.46 -24.49
N LEU A 449 5.41 -32.23 -24.99
CA LEU A 449 5.73 -31.06 -24.17
C LEU A 449 4.64 -30.78 -23.12
N GLN A 450 3.37 -30.80 -23.51
CA GLN A 450 2.25 -30.60 -22.58
C GLN A 450 2.20 -31.69 -21.50
N SER A 451 2.48 -32.95 -21.87
CA SER A 451 2.54 -34.06 -20.92
C SER A 451 3.72 -33.90 -19.96
N ALA A 452 4.92 -33.61 -20.47
CA ALA A 452 6.11 -33.40 -19.65
C ALA A 452 5.92 -32.23 -18.67
N PHE A 453 5.42 -31.09 -19.17
CA PHE A 453 5.17 -29.91 -18.33
C PHE A 453 4.04 -30.14 -17.34
N GLY A 454 2.94 -30.77 -17.76
CA GLY A 454 1.80 -31.07 -16.90
C GLY A 454 2.13 -32.02 -15.75
N GLN A 455 3.04 -32.98 -15.97
CA GLN A 455 3.48 -33.97 -14.99
C GLN A 455 4.71 -33.55 -14.18
N ALA A 456 5.33 -32.41 -14.50
CA ALA A 456 6.47 -31.90 -13.76
C ALA A 456 6.06 -31.61 -12.30
N GLY A 457 6.61 -32.41 -11.37
CA GLY A 457 6.36 -32.30 -9.93
C GLY A 457 7.15 -31.19 -9.24
N VAL A 458 7.50 -30.14 -9.97
CA VAL A 458 8.28 -28.98 -9.51
C VAL A 458 7.47 -27.70 -9.72
N PRO A 459 7.75 -26.60 -8.99
CA PRO A 459 7.04 -25.36 -9.20
C PRO A 459 7.19 -24.82 -10.62
N ARG A 460 6.08 -24.51 -11.28
CA ARG A 460 6.06 -23.95 -12.63
C ARG A 460 5.45 -22.55 -12.62
N ILE A 461 6.19 -21.58 -13.13
CA ILE A 461 5.74 -20.19 -13.24
C ILE A 461 5.76 -19.81 -14.72
N ALA A 462 4.67 -19.23 -15.21
CA ALA A 462 4.61 -18.68 -16.55
C ALA A 462 4.41 -17.16 -16.48
N VAL A 463 5.07 -16.45 -17.38
CA VAL A 463 5.09 -14.99 -17.43
C VAL A 463 4.72 -14.52 -18.84
N ALA A 464 3.54 -13.95 -19.00
CA ALA A 464 3.10 -13.33 -20.25
C ALA A 464 3.64 -11.90 -20.35
N LEU A 465 4.80 -11.75 -20.98
CA LEU A 465 5.48 -10.48 -21.21
C LEU A 465 4.98 -9.79 -22.48
N GLY A 466 4.39 -10.56 -23.39
CA GLY A 466 3.74 -10.09 -24.60
C GLY A 466 2.65 -11.04 -25.04
N ALA A 467 2.59 -11.33 -26.34
CA ALA A 467 1.64 -12.30 -26.87
C ALA A 467 1.98 -13.72 -26.37
N CYS A 468 0.99 -14.41 -25.84
CA CYS A 468 1.05 -15.84 -25.51
C CYS A 468 -0.22 -16.47 -26.08
N ILE A 469 -0.12 -17.13 -27.24
CA ILE A 469 -1.31 -17.55 -28.00
C ILE A 469 -1.27 -19.01 -28.42
N GLY A 470 -2.45 -19.62 -28.55
CA GLY A 470 -2.59 -20.99 -29.05
C GLY A 470 -1.96 -22.01 -28.09
N PRO A 471 -1.14 -22.96 -28.59
CA PRO A 471 -0.49 -23.98 -27.76
C PRO A 471 0.35 -23.43 -26.61
N ASP A 472 0.98 -22.26 -26.79
CA ASP A 472 1.74 -21.60 -25.73
C ASP A 472 0.84 -21.12 -24.60
N ALA A 473 -0.32 -20.53 -24.93
CA ALA A 473 -1.29 -20.09 -23.93
C ALA A 473 -1.79 -21.27 -23.10
N LEU A 474 -1.97 -22.44 -23.73
CA LEU A 474 -2.35 -23.66 -23.03
C LEU A 474 -1.23 -24.16 -22.12
N LEU A 475 0.02 -24.17 -22.59
CA LEU A 475 1.17 -24.55 -21.77
C LEU A 475 1.33 -23.61 -20.56
N ALA A 476 1.23 -22.31 -20.80
CA ALA A 476 1.26 -21.28 -19.78
C ALA A 476 0.10 -21.45 -18.77
N ALA A 477 -1.10 -21.81 -19.23
CA ALA A 477 -2.25 -22.11 -18.37
C ALA A 477 -2.10 -23.41 -17.53
N LEU A 478 -1.17 -24.30 -17.89
CA LEU A 478 -0.82 -25.46 -17.06
C LEU A 478 0.15 -25.11 -15.91
N ALA A 479 0.76 -23.93 -15.94
CA ALA A 479 1.65 -23.47 -14.88
C ALA A 479 0.89 -23.32 -13.55
N ASP A 480 1.63 -23.42 -12.44
CA ASP A 480 1.04 -23.28 -11.11
C ASP A 480 0.71 -21.82 -10.80
N PHE A 481 1.53 -20.90 -11.32
CA PHE A 481 1.36 -19.45 -11.18
C PHE A 481 1.56 -18.75 -12.51
N MET A 482 0.79 -17.69 -12.69
CA MET A 482 0.85 -16.85 -13.88
C MET A 482 1.13 -15.40 -13.49
N ILE A 483 1.99 -14.75 -14.26
CA ILE A 483 2.22 -13.31 -14.15
C ILE A 483 1.97 -12.69 -15.53
N ILE A 484 1.15 -11.65 -15.60
CA ILE A 484 0.83 -10.96 -16.86
C ILE A 484 1.24 -9.50 -16.76
N VAL A 485 2.03 -9.02 -17.72
CA VAL A 485 2.43 -7.61 -17.75
C VAL A 485 1.28 -6.75 -18.28
N THR A 486 0.79 -5.82 -17.47
CA THR A 486 -0.38 -4.98 -17.81
C THR A 486 -0.10 -4.09 -19.02
N GLY A 487 -1.11 -3.93 -19.88
CA GLY A 487 -1.03 -3.09 -21.09
C GLY A 487 -0.35 -3.73 -22.30
N GLN A 488 0.37 -4.85 -22.14
CA GLN A 488 1.04 -5.53 -23.26
C GLN A 488 0.91 -7.06 -23.26
N GLY A 489 0.98 -7.70 -22.10
CA GLY A 489 0.90 -9.15 -21.94
C GLY A 489 -0.54 -9.63 -22.09
N PHE A 490 -0.73 -10.71 -22.85
CA PHE A 490 -2.04 -11.35 -22.96
C PHE A 490 -1.93 -12.84 -23.31
N MET A 491 -2.92 -13.60 -22.86
CA MET A 491 -3.07 -15.03 -23.14
C MET A 491 -4.40 -15.31 -23.83
N ALA A 492 -4.37 -15.99 -24.97
CA ALA A 492 -5.59 -16.32 -25.71
C ALA A 492 -5.45 -17.59 -26.56
N SER A 493 -6.56 -18.26 -26.87
CA SER A 493 -6.56 -19.37 -27.83
C SER A 493 -6.14 -18.91 -29.24
N GLY A 494 -6.38 -17.65 -29.58
CA GLY A 494 -5.96 -17.01 -30.82
C GLY A 494 -5.71 -15.52 -30.65
N GLY A 495 -4.88 -14.95 -31.53
CA GLY A 495 -4.56 -13.53 -31.51
C GLY A 495 -5.67 -12.64 -32.10
N PRO A 496 -5.55 -11.29 -31.97
CA PRO A 496 -6.52 -10.31 -32.47
C PRO A 496 -6.98 -10.51 -33.91
N ALA A 497 -6.04 -10.81 -34.82
CA ALA A 497 -6.36 -11.01 -36.23
C ALA A 497 -7.30 -12.21 -36.47
N LEU A 498 -7.16 -13.28 -35.68
CA LEU A 498 -8.03 -14.45 -35.79
C LEU A 498 -9.43 -14.15 -35.27
N VAL A 499 -9.53 -13.47 -34.11
CA VAL A 499 -10.82 -13.03 -33.55
C VAL A 499 -11.56 -12.17 -34.55
N GLN A 500 -10.89 -11.15 -35.10
CA GLN A 500 -11.49 -10.28 -36.11
C GLN A 500 -11.99 -11.05 -37.34
N THR A 501 -11.20 -12.00 -37.84
CA THR A 501 -11.56 -12.78 -39.04
C THR A 501 -12.78 -13.68 -38.80
N VAL A 502 -12.95 -14.21 -37.59
CA VAL A 502 -13.98 -15.21 -37.28
C VAL A 502 -15.25 -14.55 -36.71
N THR A 503 -15.12 -13.55 -35.85
CA THR A 503 -16.25 -12.95 -35.11
C THR A 503 -16.60 -11.53 -35.60
N ASN A 504 -15.78 -10.94 -36.47
CA ASN A 504 -15.85 -9.52 -36.86
C ASN A 504 -15.67 -8.53 -35.70
N GLU A 505 -15.14 -8.98 -34.55
CA GLU A 505 -14.82 -8.09 -33.42
C GLU A 505 -13.41 -7.52 -33.56
N ILE A 506 -13.28 -6.20 -33.40
CA ILE A 506 -11.99 -5.49 -33.44
C ILE A 506 -11.55 -5.24 -32.01
N LEU A 507 -10.70 -6.12 -31.49
CA LEU A 507 -10.20 -6.09 -30.11
C LEU A 507 -8.67 -6.13 -30.11
N THR A 508 -8.05 -5.50 -29.12
CA THR A 508 -6.62 -5.61 -28.84
C THR A 508 -6.30 -6.90 -28.07
N GLY A 509 -5.02 -7.29 -28.03
CA GLY A 509 -4.59 -8.46 -27.25
C GLY A 509 -5.01 -8.41 -25.76
N PRO A 510 -4.71 -7.31 -25.03
CA PRO A 510 -5.16 -7.14 -23.65
C PRO A 510 -6.68 -7.17 -23.46
N GLU A 511 -7.46 -6.69 -24.43
CA GLU A 511 -8.94 -6.77 -24.39
C GLU A 511 -9.47 -8.20 -24.62
N ILE A 512 -8.69 -9.07 -25.27
CA ILE A 512 -9.04 -10.49 -25.46
C ILE A 512 -8.64 -11.33 -24.25
N GLY A 513 -7.46 -11.07 -23.67
CA GLY A 513 -6.86 -11.98 -22.70
C GLY A 513 -5.82 -11.35 -21.79
N GLY A 514 -5.99 -10.08 -21.41
CA GLY A 514 -5.11 -9.42 -20.44
C GLY A 514 -5.28 -9.90 -19.00
N ALA A 515 -4.48 -9.34 -18.09
CA ALA A 515 -4.43 -9.74 -16.69
C ALA A 515 -5.79 -9.73 -15.98
N ALA A 516 -6.59 -8.66 -16.16
CA ALA A 516 -7.89 -8.53 -15.51
C ALA A 516 -8.89 -9.64 -15.91
N ILE A 517 -8.86 -10.08 -17.17
CA ILE A 517 -9.74 -11.15 -17.67
C ILE A 517 -9.39 -12.48 -17.01
N HIS A 518 -8.10 -12.81 -16.96
CA HIS A 518 -7.64 -14.07 -16.37
C HIS A 518 -7.70 -14.07 -14.83
N ALA A 519 -7.49 -12.92 -14.18
CA ALA A 519 -7.71 -12.76 -12.75
C ALA A 519 -9.19 -12.99 -12.38
N ALA A 520 -10.13 -12.45 -13.17
CA ALA A 520 -11.57 -12.66 -12.97
C ALA A 520 -12.01 -14.12 -13.17
N ALA A 521 -11.31 -14.87 -14.02
CA ALA A 521 -11.55 -16.30 -14.27
C ALA A 521 -10.98 -17.23 -13.17
N ALA A 522 -10.66 -16.67 -12.00
CA ALA A 522 -10.09 -17.37 -10.84
C ALA A 522 -8.75 -18.06 -11.13
N SER A 523 -7.98 -17.60 -12.11
CA SER A 523 -6.61 -18.06 -12.31
C SER A 523 -5.70 -17.43 -11.26
N LEU A 524 -4.70 -18.17 -10.78
CA LEU A 524 -3.66 -17.67 -9.87
C LEU A 524 -2.72 -16.74 -10.64
N VAL A 525 -3.27 -15.59 -11.03
CA VAL A 525 -2.69 -14.61 -11.95
C VAL A 525 -2.39 -13.35 -11.18
N ASP A 526 -1.15 -12.89 -11.27
CA ASP A 526 -0.74 -11.56 -10.84
C ASP A 526 -0.59 -10.63 -12.04
N ALA A 527 -1.06 -9.39 -11.89
CA ALA A 527 -0.82 -8.31 -12.83
C ALA A 527 0.38 -7.47 -12.36
N VAL A 528 1.27 -7.13 -13.28
CA VAL A 528 2.48 -6.34 -12.98
C VAL A 528 2.76 -5.31 -14.07
N PRO A 529 3.32 -4.13 -13.76
CA PRO A 529 3.35 -3.01 -14.71
C PRO A 529 4.38 -3.14 -15.85
N HIS A 530 5.44 -3.92 -15.70
CA HIS A 530 6.52 -4.04 -16.70
C HIS A 530 7.36 -5.32 -16.53
N ASP A 531 8.18 -5.68 -17.54
CA ASP A 531 9.00 -6.91 -17.58
C ASP A 531 9.84 -7.10 -16.31
N ILE A 532 10.54 -6.06 -15.84
CA ILE A 532 11.38 -6.14 -14.63
C ILE A 532 10.53 -6.47 -13.38
N ALA A 533 9.34 -5.88 -13.24
CA ALA A 533 8.46 -6.19 -12.12
C ALA A 533 7.94 -7.63 -12.19
N ALA A 534 7.71 -8.15 -13.39
CA ALA A 534 7.36 -9.54 -13.60
C ALA A 534 8.47 -10.50 -13.13
N LEU A 535 9.73 -10.20 -13.48
CA LEU A 535 10.87 -11.03 -13.09
C LEU A 535 11.19 -10.92 -11.60
N ALA A 536 11.05 -9.73 -11.00
CA ALA A 536 11.12 -9.58 -9.55
C ALA A 536 10.03 -10.39 -8.85
N ARG A 537 8.81 -10.37 -9.40
CA ARG A 537 7.69 -11.16 -8.88
C ARG A 537 7.92 -12.67 -8.98
N VAL A 538 8.58 -13.13 -10.04
CA VAL A 538 9.05 -14.53 -10.14
C VAL A 538 9.99 -14.87 -8.99
N ARG A 539 10.97 -14.01 -8.67
CA ARG A 539 11.92 -14.23 -7.58
C ARG A 539 11.24 -14.27 -6.21
N GLU A 540 10.30 -13.36 -5.93
CA GLU A 540 9.50 -13.38 -4.70
C GLU A 540 8.74 -14.71 -4.52
N LEU A 541 8.12 -15.21 -5.60
CA LEU A 541 7.42 -16.49 -5.61
C LEU A 541 8.39 -17.66 -5.38
N LEU A 542 9.55 -17.65 -6.02
CA LEU A 542 10.57 -18.67 -5.87
C LEU A 542 11.15 -18.72 -4.46
N ASP A 543 11.24 -17.59 -3.77
CA ASP A 543 11.71 -17.53 -2.40
C ASP A 543 10.74 -18.24 -1.44
N VAL A 544 9.44 -17.95 -1.52
CA VAL A 544 8.47 -18.56 -0.59
C VAL A 544 8.08 -20.00 -0.93
N MET A 545 8.43 -20.50 -2.12
CA MET A 545 8.12 -21.86 -2.55
C MET A 545 9.07 -22.90 -1.95
N PRO A 546 8.62 -24.16 -1.75
CA PRO A 546 9.46 -25.19 -1.13
C PRO A 546 10.73 -25.41 -1.93
N ASP A 547 11.88 -25.12 -1.32
CA ASP A 547 13.16 -25.67 -1.75
C ASP A 547 13.11 -27.17 -1.45
N GLY A 548 13.57 -28.04 -2.34
CA GLY A 548 13.62 -29.49 -2.08
C GLY A 548 14.49 -29.90 -0.88
N GLY A 549 15.00 -28.95 -0.08
CA GLY A 549 15.76 -29.16 1.15
C GLY A 549 15.04 -28.60 2.38
N ALA A 550 15.06 -29.36 3.47
CA ALA A 550 14.54 -28.93 4.76
C ALA A 550 15.35 -27.75 5.32
N VAL A 551 14.79 -26.55 5.33
CA VAL A 551 15.33 -25.43 6.10
C VAL A 551 14.99 -25.68 7.56
N VAL A 552 16.01 -25.79 8.42
CA VAL A 552 15.84 -25.98 9.86
C VAL A 552 15.68 -24.61 10.53
N PRO A 553 14.50 -24.28 11.10
CA PRO A 553 14.29 -22.98 11.74
C PRO A 553 15.02 -22.81 13.07
N ASP A 554 15.17 -21.55 13.48
CA ASP A 554 15.74 -21.16 14.78
C ASP A 554 14.83 -21.49 16.00
N GLY A 555 13.59 -21.93 15.75
CA GLY A 555 12.61 -22.32 16.77
C GLY A 555 12.15 -21.20 17.70
N LYS A 556 12.50 -19.94 17.45
CA LYS A 556 12.20 -18.84 18.38
C LYS A 556 10.80 -18.31 18.13
N ALA A 557 9.87 -18.61 19.03
CA ALA A 557 8.59 -17.91 19.11
C ALA A 557 8.82 -16.40 19.29
N ARG A 558 8.26 -15.59 18.39
CA ARG A 558 8.25 -14.13 18.52
C ARG A 558 6.89 -13.74 19.07
N ALA A 559 6.87 -12.95 20.14
CA ALA A 559 5.64 -12.34 20.63
C ALA A 559 5.20 -11.25 19.63
N ALA A 560 3.92 -11.20 19.32
CA ALA A 560 3.31 -10.15 18.49
C ALA A 560 2.18 -9.47 19.29
N PRO A 561 2.52 -8.59 20.27
CA PRO A 561 1.52 -7.98 21.15
C PRO A 561 0.48 -7.11 20.42
N SER A 562 0.77 -6.69 19.18
CA SER A 562 -0.18 -5.99 18.32
C SER A 562 -1.42 -6.82 17.99
N LEU A 563 -1.31 -8.16 17.96
CA LEU A 563 -2.42 -9.05 17.63
C LEU A 563 -3.51 -9.10 18.70
N ASP A 564 -3.16 -8.78 19.96
CA ASP A 564 -4.12 -8.74 21.09
C ASP A 564 -5.22 -7.68 20.89
N ARG A 565 -4.95 -6.66 20.06
CA ARG A 565 -5.85 -5.52 19.82
C ARG A 565 -6.36 -5.45 18.39
N LEU A 566 -5.87 -6.34 17.51
CA LEU A 566 -6.17 -6.26 16.08
C LEU A 566 -7.61 -6.70 15.78
N VAL A 567 -8.08 -7.78 16.41
CA VAL A 567 -9.45 -8.27 16.20
C VAL A 567 -10.40 -7.46 17.06
N PRO A 568 -11.30 -6.67 16.46
CA PRO A 568 -12.20 -5.84 17.23
C PRO A 568 -13.27 -6.69 17.92
N HIS A 569 -13.69 -6.27 19.10
CA HIS A 569 -14.75 -6.94 19.87
C HIS A 569 -16.16 -6.64 19.29
N GLY A 570 -16.31 -5.55 18.54
CA GLY A 570 -17.59 -5.18 17.92
C GLY A 570 -17.97 -6.07 16.73
N PRO A 571 -19.26 -6.44 16.55
CA PRO A 571 -19.69 -7.32 15.46
C PRO A 571 -19.68 -6.65 14.07
N THR A 572 -19.64 -5.32 14.01
CA THR A 572 -19.65 -4.53 12.76
C THR A 572 -18.28 -3.96 12.39
N GLU A 573 -17.32 -4.02 13.30
CA GLU A 573 -15.96 -3.53 13.06
C GLU A 573 -15.19 -4.56 12.21
N VAL A 574 -14.26 -4.09 11.40
CA VAL A 574 -13.47 -4.93 10.49
C VAL A 574 -11.99 -4.70 10.75
N TYR A 575 -11.15 -5.65 10.32
CA TYR A 575 -9.70 -5.54 10.38
C TYR A 575 -9.10 -6.13 9.10
N ASP A 576 -7.82 -5.84 8.85
CA ASP A 576 -7.08 -6.44 7.73
C ASP A 576 -6.40 -7.74 8.19
N VAL A 577 -6.82 -8.87 7.61
CA VAL A 577 -6.22 -10.18 7.92
C VAL A 577 -4.73 -10.24 7.59
N ARG A 578 -4.24 -9.42 6.65
CA ARG A 578 -2.82 -9.37 6.28
C ARG A 578 -1.94 -8.95 7.45
N GLU A 579 -2.44 -8.13 8.36
CA GLU A 579 -1.70 -7.76 9.58
C GLU A 579 -1.42 -9.00 10.45
N ILE A 580 -2.36 -9.95 10.51
CA ILE A 580 -2.14 -11.25 11.15
C ILE A 580 -1.06 -12.03 10.41
N LEU A 581 -1.17 -12.12 9.09
CA LEU A 581 -0.27 -12.90 8.25
C LEU A 581 1.18 -12.39 8.34
N PHE A 582 1.39 -11.07 8.23
CA PHE A 582 2.70 -10.46 8.41
C PHE A 582 3.23 -10.65 9.84
N ALA A 583 2.38 -10.62 10.87
CA ALA A 583 2.83 -10.80 12.24
C ALA A 583 3.28 -12.25 12.54
N ILE A 584 2.67 -13.26 11.91
CA ILE A 584 3.00 -14.67 12.14
C ILE A 584 4.10 -15.20 11.21
N ALA A 585 4.22 -14.62 10.00
CA ALA A 585 5.23 -15.00 9.02
C ALA A 585 6.66 -14.84 9.55
N ASP A 586 7.55 -15.71 9.11
CA ASP A 586 8.98 -15.51 9.34
C ASP A 586 9.43 -14.21 8.66
N GLU A 587 10.21 -13.40 9.39
CA GLU A 587 10.71 -12.09 8.94
C GLU A 587 9.62 -11.07 8.54
N GLY A 588 8.35 -11.38 8.81
CA GLY A 588 7.22 -10.58 8.36
C GLY A 588 6.96 -10.67 6.85
N ALA A 589 7.47 -11.71 6.17
CA ALA A 589 7.36 -11.87 4.73
C ALA A 589 6.18 -12.77 4.35
N PHE A 590 5.16 -12.17 3.72
CA PHE A 590 4.03 -12.88 3.12
C PHE A 590 3.83 -12.42 1.66
N VAL A 591 3.80 -13.37 0.74
CA VAL A 591 3.62 -13.15 -0.69
C VAL A 591 2.18 -13.51 -1.06
N GLU A 592 1.31 -12.50 -1.07
CA GLU A 592 -0.09 -12.63 -1.49
C GLU A 592 -0.19 -12.86 -3.00
N ILE A 593 -1.02 -13.79 -3.46
CA ILE A 593 -1.21 -14.13 -4.88
C ILE A 593 -2.64 -13.82 -5.33
N ALA A 594 -2.78 -13.39 -6.58
CA ALA A 594 -4.05 -12.99 -7.18
C ALA A 594 -4.78 -11.96 -6.31
N ALA A 595 -4.04 -10.94 -5.87
CA ALA A 595 -4.56 -9.88 -5.00
C ALA A 595 -5.66 -9.05 -5.71
N GLU A 596 -5.62 -8.98 -7.04
CA GLU A 596 -6.63 -8.30 -7.85
C GLU A 596 -7.88 -9.16 -8.08
N GLY A 597 -9.06 -8.53 -8.13
CA GLY A 597 -10.35 -9.17 -8.42
C GLY A 597 -11.12 -9.64 -7.19
N THR A 598 -10.60 -10.60 -6.44
CA THR A 598 -11.29 -11.25 -5.30
C THR A 598 -10.53 -10.98 -3.99
N ALA A 599 -10.67 -9.75 -3.47
CA ALA A 599 -9.89 -9.27 -2.33
C ALA A 599 -10.45 -9.69 -0.95
N HIS A 600 -11.69 -10.17 -0.87
CA HIS A 600 -12.34 -10.70 0.34
C HIS A 600 -11.86 -12.11 0.73
N VAL A 601 -11.07 -12.75 -0.13
CA VAL A 601 -10.30 -13.96 0.18
C VAL A 601 -8.84 -13.76 -0.23
N VAL A 602 -7.97 -13.77 0.77
CA VAL A 602 -6.52 -13.64 0.64
C VAL A 602 -5.92 -15.04 0.53
N ILE A 603 -5.07 -15.24 -0.47
CA ILE A 603 -4.26 -16.45 -0.63
C ILE A 603 -2.81 -16.06 -0.85
N GLY A 604 -1.88 -16.94 -0.53
CA GLY A 604 -0.46 -16.68 -0.76
C GLY A 604 0.43 -17.63 0.00
N PHE A 605 1.73 -17.37 -0.03
CA PHE A 605 2.71 -18.17 0.68
C PHE A 605 3.49 -17.32 1.68
N MET A 606 3.93 -17.97 2.75
CA MET A 606 4.92 -17.45 3.67
C MET A 606 5.81 -18.59 4.14
N ARG A 607 6.90 -18.24 4.82
CA ARG A 607 7.65 -19.21 5.62
C ARG A 607 7.18 -19.17 7.07
N LEU A 608 7.02 -20.35 7.65
CA LEU A 608 6.77 -20.54 9.07
C LEU A 608 7.73 -21.58 9.60
N GLY A 609 8.65 -21.15 10.46
CA GLY A 609 9.72 -22.04 10.89
C GLY A 609 10.52 -22.54 9.67
N GLY A 610 10.90 -21.65 8.77
CA GLY A 610 11.71 -21.95 7.59
C GLY A 610 11.00 -22.78 6.52
N SER A 611 9.84 -23.37 6.82
CA SER A 611 9.06 -24.18 5.88
C SER A 611 8.06 -23.33 5.12
N SER A 612 7.93 -23.57 3.83
CA SER A 612 6.88 -22.98 2.99
C SER A 612 5.50 -23.42 3.49
N VAL A 613 4.60 -22.46 3.74
CA VAL A 613 3.20 -22.70 4.12
C VAL A 613 2.31 -21.86 3.21
N GLY A 614 1.32 -22.52 2.61
CA GLY A 614 0.24 -21.88 1.88
C GLY A 614 -0.78 -21.31 2.84
N VAL A 615 -1.32 -20.14 2.54
CA VAL A 615 -2.30 -19.45 3.38
C VAL A 615 -3.59 -19.26 2.62
N LEU A 616 -4.72 -19.59 3.25
CA LEU A 616 -6.06 -19.24 2.81
C LEU A 616 -6.75 -18.44 3.92
N ALA A 617 -7.11 -17.20 3.67
CA ALA A 617 -7.63 -16.30 4.70
C ALA A 617 -8.86 -15.51 4.23
N ASN A 618 -9.87 -15.37 5.10
CA ASN A 618 -10.95 -14.42 4.86
C ASN A 618 -10.47 -13.00 5.17
N GLN A 619 -10.91 -12.02 4.39
CA GLN A 619 -10.59 -10.60 4.57
C GLN A 619 -11.86 -9.84 5.00
N PRO A 620 -12.10 -9.63 6.31
CA PRO A 620 -13.32 -8.99 6.82
C PRO A 620 -13.51 -7.56 6.33
N SER A 621 -12.43 -6.83 6.05
CA SER A 621 -12.49 -5.45 5.56
C SER A 621 -13.06 -5.32 4.14
N VAL A 622 -13.21 -6.44 3.41
CA VAL A 622 -13.79 -6.47 2.06
C VAL A 622 -14.97 -7.44 2.06
N LEU A 623 -16.16 -6.94 1.73
CA LEU A 623 -17.41 -7.71 1.72
C LEU A 623 -17.69 -8.53 3.00
N GLY A 624 -17.09 -8.15 4.14
CA GLY A 624 -17.23 -8.89 5.40
C GLY A 624 -16.56 -10.27 5.41
N GLY A 625 -15.70 -10.59 4.44
CA GLY A 625 -15.03 -11.89 4.35
C GLY A 625 -15.92 -13.05 3.91
N VAL A 626 -17.09 -12.78 3.32
CA VAL A 626 -18.00 -13.80 2.76
C VAL A 626 -17.32 -14.66 1.69
N LEU A 627 -17.87 -15.83 1.38
CA LEU A 627 -17.43 -16.63 0.23
C LEU A 627 -18.46 -16.55 -0.91
N ASP A 628 -18.05 -16.01 -2.05
CA ASP A 628 -18.81 -16.02 -3.30
C ASP A 628 -18.24 -17.06 -4.28
N ALA A 629 -18.86 -17.21 -5.45
CA ALA A 629 -18.43 -18.20 -6.45
C ALA A 629 -16.98 -17.99 -6.91
N ALA A 630 -16.55 -16.74 -7.08
CA ALA A 630 -15.20 -16.39 -7.51
C ALA A 630 -14.16 -16.67 -6.43
N ALA A 631 -14.46 -16.35 -5.17
CA ALA A 631 -13.65 -16.66 -3.99
C ALA A 631 -13.47 -18.16 -3.79
N LEU A 632 -14.54 -18.94 -3.95
CA LEU A 632 -14.48 -20.39 -3.87
C LEU A 632 -13.64 -20.99 -5.01
N ALA A 633 -13.79 -20.48 -6.25
CA ALA A 633 -12.97 -20.92 -7.38
C ALA A 633 -11.48 -20.61 -7.17
N LYS A 634 -11.17 -19.39 -6.71
CA LYS A 634 -9.81 -18.94 -6.35
C LYS A 634 -9.19 -19.82 -5.26
N ALA A 635 -9.93 -20.03 -4.17
CA ALA A 635 -9.49 -20.88 -3.07
C ALA A 635 -9.30 -22.34 -3.51
N THR A 636 -10.22 -22.90 -4.30
CA THR A 636 -10.12 -24.28 -4.81
C THR A 636 -8.82 -24.48 -5.56
N ARG A 637 -8.52 -23.61 -6.52
CA ARG A 637 -7.29 -23.70 -7.32
C ARG A 637 -6.04 -23.54 -6.45
N PHE A 638 -6.04 -22.61 -5.51
CA PHE A 638 -4.92 -22.42 -4.59
C PHE A 638 -4.64 -23.67 -3.74
N VAL A 639 -5.69 -24.28 -3.17
CA VAL A 639 -5.55 -25.50 -2.36
C VAL A 639 -5.09 -26.68 -3.22
N GLU A 640 -5.58 -26.81 -4.47
CA GLU A 640 -5.09 -27.81 -5.42
C GLU A 640 -3.58 -27.64 -5.69
N ARG A 641 -3.10 -26.40 -5.84
CA ARG A 641 -1.67 -26.13 -6.03
C ARG A 641 -0.84 -26.44 -4.80
N CYS A 642 -1.31 -26.05 -3.62
CA CYS A 642 -0.63 -26.44 -2.37
C CYS A 642 -0.51 -27.97 -2.26
N ALA A 643 -1.58 -28.71 -2.62
CA ALA A 643 -1.57 -30.16 -2.61
C ALA A 643 -0.56 -30.76 -3.60
N ALA A 644 -0.54 -30.23 -4.83
CA ALA A 644 0.35 -30.69 -5.89
C ALA A 644 1.83 -30.42 -5.58
N LEU A 645 2.13 -29.29 -4.95
CA LEU A 645 3.50 -28.88 -4.58
C LEU A 645 3.94 -29.39 -3.21
N SER A 646 3.10 -30.20 -2.54
CA SER A 646 3.36 -30.69 -1.18
C SER A 646 3.59 -29.61 -0.14
N ILE A 647 2.84 -28.52 -0.24
CA ILE A 647 2.90 -27.38 0.68
C ILE A 647 1.78 -27.53 1.74
N PRO A 648 2.10 -27.49 3.05
CA PRO A 648 1.10 -27.42 4.12
C PRO A 648 0.20 -26.19 4.00
N LEU A 649 -1.02 -26.27 4.54
CA LEU A 649 -2.01 -25.19 4.46
C LEU A 649 -2.35 -24.63 5.84
N LEU A 650 -2.25 -23.31 5.99
CA LEU A 650 -2.81 -22.53 7.08
C LEU A 650 -4.10 -21.85 6.61
N THR A 651 -5.21 -22.10 7.28
CA THR A 651 -6.47 -21.41 7.03
C THR A 651 -6.78 -20.43 8.16
N VAL A 652 -6.98 -19.14 7.84
CA VAL A 652 -7.37 -18.10 8.82
C VAL A 652 -8.82 -17.70 8.60
N VAL A 653 -9.66 -17.93 9.61
CA VAL A 653 -11.11 -17.95 9.46
C VAL A 653 -11.76 -16.77 10.20
N ASP A 654 -12.39 -15.90 9.40
CA ASP A 654 -13.39 -14.91 9.84
C ASP A 654 -14.41 -14.75 8.72
N CYS A 655 -15.35 -15.70 8.65
CA CYS A 655 -16.31 -15.79 7.56
C CYS A 655 -17.75 -15.87 8.09
N PRO A 656 -18.61 -14.89 7.74
CA PRO A 656 -20.00 -14.89 8.15
C PRO A 656 -20.90 -15.80 7.31
N GLY A 657 -20.41 -16.36 6.19
CA GLY A 657 -21.17 -17.28 5.35
C GLY A 657 -20.89 -17.19 3.85
N LEU A 658 -21.64 -17.97 3.07
CA LEU A 658 -21.69 -17.85 1.61
C LEU A 658 -22.50 -16.61 1.22
N LEU A 659 -22.11 -15.92 0.15
CA LEU A 659 -22.86 -14.78 -0.36
C LEU A 659 -24.13 -15.25 -1.10
N PRO A 660 -25.36 -14.96 -0.62
CA PRO A 660 -26.58 -15.36 -1.31
C PRO A 660 -26.86 -14.43 -2.51
N GLY A 661 -27.56 -14.95 -3.52
CA GLY A 661 -28.14 -14.12 -4.58
C GLY A 661 -28.21 -14.82 -5.93
N LEU A 662 -29.16 -14.40 -6.78
CA LEU A 662 -29.36 -15.01 -8.10
C LEU A 662 -28.11 -15.01 -8.98
N ALA A 663 -27.29 -13.95 -8.89
CA ALA A 663 -26.02 -13.88 -9.61
C ALA A 663 -25.04 -14.98 -9.16
N GLN A 664 -24.99 -15.28 -7.86
CA GLN A 664 -24.15 -16.32 -7.28
C GLN A 664 -24.64 -17.72 -7.65
N GLU A 665 -25.95 -17.93 -7.60
CA GLU A 665 -26.55 -19.21 -8.04
C GLU A 665 -26.30 -19.48 -9.53
N LYS A 666 -26.43 -18.45 -10.39
CA LYS A 666 -26.10 -18.55 -11.81
C LYS A 666 -24.61 -18.79 -12.07
N ALA A 667 -23.75 -18.25 -11.22
CA ALA A 667 -22.32 -18.51 -11.25
C ALA A 667 -21.93 -19.89 -10.70
N GLY A 668 -22.91 -20.69 -10.21
CA GLY A 668 -22.65 -22.04 -9.73
C GLY A 668 -22.04 -22.09 -8.33
N LEU A 669 -22.41 -21.16 -7.43
CA LEU A 669 -21.91 -21.06 -6.05
C LEU A 669 -21.79 -22.42 -5.35
N LEU A 670 -22.87 -23.23 -5.36
CA LEU A 670 -22.86 -24.56 -4.72
C LEU A 670 -21.90 -25.55 -5.38
N HIS A 671 -21.71 -25.47 -6.70
CA HIS A 671 -20.73 -26.31 -7.41
C HIS A 671 -19.29 -25.94 -7.04
N HIS A 672 -18.99 -24.65 -6.90
CA HIS A 672 -17.69 -24.18 -6.44
C HIS A 672 -17.45 -24.54 -4.97
N ALA A 673 -18.45 -24.44 -4.10
CA ALA A 673 -18.36 -24.89 -2.70
C ALA A 673 -18.07 -26.40 -2.62
N ALA A 674 -18.77 -27.21 -3.41
CA ALA A 674 -18.52 -28.64 -3.50
C ALA A 674 -17.15 -28.98 -4.09
N ALA A 675 -16.59 -28.14 -4.97
CA ALA A 675 -15.24 -28.30 -5.50
C ALA A 675 -14.19 -28.10 -4.41
N LEU A 676 -14.25 -26.98 -3.68
CA LEU A 676 -13.34 -26.71 -2.57
C LEU A 676 -13.39 -27.82 -1.50
N SER A 677 -14.61 -28.24 -1.12
CA SER A 677 -14.81 -29.34 -0.17
C SER A 677 -14.13 -30.64 -0.61
N ARG A 678 -14.25 -31.01 -1.90
CA ARG A 678 -13.59 -32.22 -2.45
C ARG A 678 -12.07 -32.12 -2.42
N VAL A 679 -11.52 -30.95 -2.72
CA VAL A 679 -10.07 -30.73 -2.71
C VAL A 679 -9.55 -30.82 -1.28
N LEU A 680 -10.20 -30.13 -0.33
CA LEU A 680 -9.84 -30.21 1.09
C LEU A 680 -9.94 -31.65 1.62
N ALA A 681 -10.99 -32.39 1.28
CA ALA A 681 -11.15 -33.78 1.71
C ALA A 681 -10.01 -34.71 1.22
N ARG A 682 -9.35 -34.36 0.11
CA ARG A 682 -8.24 -35.12 -0.49
C ARG A 682 -6.87 -34.51 -0.22
N PHE A 683 -6.79 -33.41 0.52
CA PHE A 683 -5.55 -32.68 0.78
C PHE A 683 -4.65 -33.49 1.73
N PRO A 684 -3.52 -34.05 1.26
CA PRO A 684 -2.75 -35.01 2.03
C PRO A 684 -1.74 -34.37 2.98
N GLN A 685 -1.36 -33.10 2.78
CA GLN A 685 -0.38 -32.40 3.62
C GLN A 685 -0.99 -31.91 4.95
N PRO A 686 -0.15 -31.56 5.95
CA PRO A 686 -0.62 -30.99 7.20
C PRO A 686 -1.46 -29.72 7.00
N ARG A 687 -2.49 -29.60 7.84
CA ARG A 687 -3.43 -28.47 7.81
C ARG A 687 -3.65 -27.93 9.20
N LEU A 688 -3.64 -26.61 9.28
CA LEU A 688 -3.91 -25.86 10.50
C LEU A 688 -4.98 -24.82 10.22
N THR A 689 -5.97 -24.74 11.10
CA THR A 689 -7.03 -23.74 11.01
C THR A 689 -6.97 -22.83 12.24
N LEU A 690 -6.94 -21.51 12.01
CA LEU A 690 -6.99 -20.47 13.04
C LEU A 690 -8.29 -19.68 12.90
N ILE A 691 -9.19 -19.83 13.86
CA ILE A 691 -10.44 -19.06 13.92
C ILE A 691 -10.20 -17.79 14.72
N THR A 692 -10.31 -16.64 14.07
CA THR A 692 -10.00 -15.34 14.70
C THR A 692 -11.24 -14.69 15.31
N ARG A 693 -12.41 -14.78 14.64
CA ARG A 693 -13.64 -14.16 15.13
C ARG A 693 -14.92 -14.90 14.70
N ASN A 694 -15.49 -14.61 13.53
CA ASN A 694 -16.79 -15.16 13.17
C ASN A 694 -16.65 -16.41 12.32
N MET A 695 -17.45 -17.42 12.63
CA MET A 695 -17.56 -18.60 11.79
C MET A 695 -18.98 -19.13 11.86
N THR A 696 -19.70 -19.25 10.75
CA THR A 696 -21.09 -19.74 10.78
C THR A 696 -21.39 -20.76 9.67
N GLY A 697 -22.32 -21.67 9.98
CA GLY A 697 -23.00 -22.50 8.99
C GLY A 697 -22.09 -23.46 8.21
N GLN A 698 -22.50 -23.75 6.96
CA GLN A 698 -21.83 -24.72 6.08
C GLN A 698 -20.40 -24.30 5.68
N VAL A 699 -20.03 -23.04 5.92
CA VAL A 699 -18.71 -22.50 5.57
C VAL A 699 -17.60 -23.02 6.48
N ALA A 700 -17.93 -23.49 7.68
CA ALA A 700 -16.97 -24.10 8.61
C ALA A 700 -16.11 -25.17 7.91
N GLY A 701 -16.75 -26.13 7.25
CA GLY A 701 -16.07 -27.21 6.54
C GLY A 701 -15.32 -26.74 5.29
N LEU A 702 -15.79 -25.67 4.64
CA LEU A 702 -15.12 -25.07 3.48
C LEU A 702 -13.85 -24.31 3.85
N MET A 703 -13.72 -23.91 5.12
CA MET A 703 -12.52 -23.27 5.67
C MET A 703 -11.68 -24.26 6.51
N GLY A 704 -11.86 -25.57 6.30
CA GLY A 704 -11.00 -26.59 6.90
C GLY A 704 -11.32 -26.96 8.35
N ILE A 705 -12.45 -26.51 8.90
CA ILE A 705 -12.88 -26.91 10.25
C ILE A 705 -13.35 -28.37 10.22
N GLY A 706 -12.90 -29.14 11.22
CA GLY A 706 -13.01 -30.60 11.28
C GLY A 706 -11.90 -31.36 10.52
N GLN A 707 -10.89 -30.67 9.99
CA GLN A 707 -9.79 -31.28 9.23
C GLN A 707 -8.44 -30.73 9.70
N GLY A 708 -7.56 -31.58 10.21
CA GLY A 708 -6.25 -31.15 10.76
C GLY A 708 -6.33 -30.59 12.19
N LYS A 709 -5.35 -29.77 12.58
CA LYS A 709 -5.32 -29.13 13.91
C LYS A 709 -6.08 -27.80 13.85
N ILE A 710 -6.87 -27.51 14.88
CA ILE A 710 -7.72 -26.33 14.91
C ILE A 710 -7.46 -25.54 16.19
N TYR A 711 -7.30 -24.25 16.00
CA TYR A 711 -7.02 -23.26 17.02
C TYR A 711 -8.00 -22.11 16.89
N ARG A 712 -8.36 -21.53 18.04
CA ARG A 712 -9.22 -20.35 18.06
C ARG A 712 -8.72 -19.29 19.02
N TRP A 713 -8.95 -18.05 18.65
CA TRP A 713 -8.77 -16.91 19.55
C TRP A 713 -9.97 -16.77 20.50
N PRO A 714 -9.79 -16.11 21.66
CA PRO A 714 -10.88 -15.84 22.61
C PRO A 714 -12.08 -15.11 22.00
N SER A 715 -11.87 -14.34 20.93
CA SER A 715 -12.89 -13.63 20.17
C SER A 715 -13.74 -14.52 19.24
N ALA A 716 -13.43 -15.81 19.11
CA ALA A 716 -14.08 -16.71 18.16
C ALA A 716 -15.50 -17.15 18.60
N VAL A 717 -16.48 -17.08 17.68
CA VAL A 717 -17.87 -17.49 17.88
C VAL A 717 -18.35 -18.29 16.65
N PRO A 718 -19.11 -19.40 16.80
CA PRO A 718 -19.60 -20.04 18.03
C PRO A 718 -18.56 -20.97 18.69
N ASP A 719 -18.83 -21.33 19.94
CA ASP A 719 -18.01 -22.28 20.70
C ASP A 719 -18.17 -23.71 20.18
N ILE A 720 -17.26 -24.14 19.31
CA ILE A 720 -17.28 -25.48 18.71
C ILE A 720 -16.37 -26.51 19.42
N GLY A 721 -15.94 -26.25 20.67
CA GLY A 721 -15.25 -27.25 21.51
C GLY A 721 -13.75 -27.46 21.20
N GLU A 722 -13.07 -26.45 20.64
CA GLU A 722 -11.67 -26.52 20.19
C GLU A 722 -10.68 -25.81 21.12
N THR A 723 -9.37 -26.08 20.92
CA THR A 723 -8.27 -25.52 21.74
C THR A 723 -8.21 -24.00 21.65
N ILE A 724 -8.52 -23.32 22.75
CA ILE A 724 -8.35 -21.87 22.89
C ILE A 724 -6.86 -21.59 23.03
N ILE A 725 -6.32 -20.76 22.13
CA ILE A 725 -4.94 -20.26 22.26
C ILE A 725 -4.95 -18.76 22.54
N PRO A 726 -4.01 -18.26 23.35
CA PRO A 726 -3.74 -16.83 23.45
C PRO A 726 -3.40 -16.24 22.07
N HIS A 727 -3.59 -14.94 21.91
CA HIS A 727 -3.22 -14.20 20.69
C HIS A 727 -1.71 -14.25 20.35
N GLU A 728 -0.86 -14.78 21.25
CA GLU A 728 0.53 -15.21 21.02
C GLU A 728 0.62 -16.43 20.07
N THR A 729 0.23 -16.21 18.82
CA THR A 729 -0.24 -17.25 17.89
C THR A 729 0.90 -18.09 17.28
N ARG A 730 2.08 -17.48 17.07
CA ARG A 730 3.18 -18.11 16.30
C ARG A 730 3.73 -19.39 16.94
N ARG A 731 3.86 -19.45 18.27
CA ARG A 731 4.37 -20.65 18.97
C ARG A 731 3.48 -21.87 18.76
N TRP A 732 2.17 -21.66 18.80
CA TRP A 732 1.17 -22.72 18.66
C TRP A 732 1.04 -23.18 17.21
N ILE A 733 1.12 -22.25 16.25
CA ILE A 733 1.15 -22.60 14.82
C ILE A 733 2.34 -23.49 14.51
N LEU A 734 3.55 -23.15 14.98
CA LEU A 734 4.75 -23.97 14.77
C LEU A 734 4.64 -25.36 15.41
N ALA A 735 4.12 -25.46 16.64
CA ALA A 735 3.82 -26.74 17.29
C ALA A 735 2.68 -27.51 16.60
N GLY A 736 1.86 -26.82 15.82
CA GLY A 736 0.78 -27.38 15.02
C GLY A 736 1.29 -28.07 13.75
N PHE A 737 2.32 -27.52 13.11
CA PHE A 737 2.92 -28.12 11.92
C PHE A 737 4.00 -29.17 12.23
N ALA A 738 4.58 -29.14 13.44
CA ALA A 738 5.37 -30.24 14.01
C ALA A 738 4.47 -31.42 14.44
#